data_AF-A0A556MP16-F1
#
_entry.id   AF-A0A556MP16-F1
#
_cell.length_a   1.000
_cell.length_b   1.000
_cell.length_c   1.000
_cell.angle_alpha   90.00
_cell.angle_beta   90.00
_cell.angle_gamma   90.00
#
_symmetry.space_group_name_H-M   'P 1'
#
loop_
_entity.id
_entity.type
_entity.pdbx_description
1 polymer ?
#
loop_
_entity_poly.entity_id
_entity_poly.type
_entity_poly.pdbx_seq_one_letter_code
_entity_poly.pdbx_strand_id
1 'polypeptide(L)'
;MNYLRLSGLEAITITPESNFINIGERTNVTGSRAFLRMIKENDYEAALSVAREQVEGGAQIIDINMDEGMIDGKEAMVKFLNLIAAEPDISSVPIMVDSSKWEIIEAGLQCIQGKGIVNSISLKEGEENFIRQAKLIKRYGAATVVMAFDEQGQADSYERRIEICERSYRILVDHVKFAPEDIIFDPNIFPVATGMEEHNNNALDFFRATKWIRENLPGAHVSGGVSNVSFSFRGNNPVREAMHSAFLYHAIKHGMDMGIVNPSMLEVYDDIDKQLLEYVEDVLLNRREDATERLLDFAENFKGEDKKKEVSLEWRNAPVNERLAHALVKGIVDFIDEDVEECRHQFPRPIMVIEGPLMDGMNIVGDLFGSGKMFLPQVVKSARVMKKAVAYLLPFIDAEKDGKSSSAGKVIMATVKGDVHDIGKNIVSVVLSCNNYEIVDLGVMVPAEKIIQAAIDERADVIGLSGLITPSLDEMVHMAKEMERANLSIPLLIGGATTSKVHTAVKIEQNYQKGQTVHVLDASRSVTVVEQLLGHKKDQFVKDIRADYARVREHHEKHRGAKQVLSYADALKNKLVLEFNSETIKKPNQLGVQVIEQQDLSELVPYIDWTPFFQTWELHGKFPRILKDEVVGKEATQLYEDAQHMLKQIVDEKWLTAKAVYGIFPANSIADDIEIYSDEQRTSVLGIQHSLRQQTKKAAGQPNLSLADFIAPKETGLIDYLGAFVVTAGHGIEEHVTRFEVDHDDYNSIMIKALADRLAEAFAEYLHAKVRRETWGYALDENLDNDALIAEQYKGIRPAPGYPACPDHTEKPTLFSLLNAEALSGVSLTETLAMWPAASVSGWYFAHPDSKYFGLGKVTLDQLDNISSRKKMDLNEMKRWLSSNLID
;
A
#
# COMPACT_ATOMS: atom_id res chain seq x y z
N MET A 1 -15.76 -36.30 -6.87
CA MET A 1 -16.48 -35.55 -5.83
C MET A 1 -16.59 -34.12 -6.31
N ASN A 2 -17.76 -33.52 -6.20
CA ASN A 2 -17.91 -32.08 -6.39
C ASN A 2 -17.54 -31.40 -5.07
N TYR A 3 -16.85 -30.27 -5.16
CA TYR A 3 -16.41 -29.47 -4.03
C TYR A 3 -17.21 -28.16 -4.02
N LEU A 4 -17.39 -27.53 -2.86
CA LEU A 4 -17.96 -26.19 -2.79
C LEU A 4 -17.08 -25.23 -3.59
N ARG A 5 -17.69 -24.59 -4.59
CA ARG A 5 -17.05 -23.59 -5.44
C ARG A 5 -17.79 -22.30 -5.32
N LEU A 6 -17.06 -21.26 -4.97
CA LEU A 6 -17.53 -19.89 -4.83
C LEU A 6 -16.67 -19.00 -5.74
N SER A 7 -17.15 -17.81 -6.08
CA SER A 7 -16.29 -16.85 -6.78
C SER A 7 -16.74 -15.41 -6.56
N GLY A 8 -15.76 -14.53 -6.38
CA GLY A 8 -15.87 -13.13 -6.78
C GLY A 8 -15.39 -12.99 -8.22
N LEU A 9 -14.40 -12.14 -8.45
CA LEU A 9 -13.57 -12.14 -9.67
C LEU A 9 -12.64 -13.34 -9.72
N GLU A 10 -12.19 -13.83 -8.56
CA GLU A 10 -11.38 -15.04 -8.44
C GLU A 10 -12.23 -16.22 -7.93
N ALA A 11 -11.88 -17.43 -8.39
CA ALA A 11 -12.58 -18.64 -8.00
C ALA A 11 -11.95 -19.26 -6.76
N ILE A 12 -12.78 -19.59 -5.77
CA ILE A 12 -12.38 -20.30 -4.54
C ILE A 12 -13.02 -21.69 -4.58
N THR A 13 -12.20 -22.74 -4.48
CA THR A 13 -12.67 -24.13 -4.36
C THR A 13 -12.27 -24.69 -3.01
N ILE A 14 -13.25 -25.04 -2.19
CA ILE A 14 -13.03 -25.58 -0.84
C ILE A 14 -12.90 -27.10 -0.94
N THR A 15 -11.68 -27.60 -0.82
CA THR A 15 -11.33 -29.02 -0.82
C THR A 15 -11.02 -29.52 0.60
N PRO A 16 -10.94 -30.83 0.84
CA PRO A 16 -10.54 -31.38 2.15
C PRO A 16 -9.15 -30.94 2.63
N GLU A 17 -8.27 -30.54 1.70
CA GLU A 17 -6.92 -30.02 1.98
C GLU A 17 -6.89 -28.49 2.14
N SER A 18 -8.04 -27.82 1.96
CA SER A 18 -8.13 -26.38 2.14
C SER A 18 -8.04 -26.04 3.63
N ASN A 19 -7.31 -24.96 3.94
CA ASN A 19 -7.31 -24.39 5.28
C ASN A 19 -8.73 -23.90 5.66
N PHE A 20 -8.95 -23.67 6.96
CA PHE A 20 -10.20 -23.10 7.47
C PHE A 20 -10.56 -21.80 6.74
N ILE A 21 -11.82 -21.65 6.34
CA ILE A 21 -12.26 -20.51 5.54
C ILE A 21 -12.78 -19.38 6.43
N ASN A 22 -12.07 -18.26 6.45
CA ASN A 22 -12.46 -17.07 7.21
C ASN A 22 -13.49 -16.23 6.44
N ILE A 23 -14.66 -16.02 7.05
CA ILE A 23 -15.70 -15.12 6.56
C ILE A 23 -15.65 -13.83 7.41
N GLY A 24 -15.38 -12.69 6.78
CA GLY A 24 -15.23 -11.41 7.50
C GLY A 24 -16.56 -10.86 8.04
N GLU A 25 -16.62 -10.54 9.33
CA GLU A 25 -17.84 -10.12 10.06
C GLU A 25 -18.07 -8.59 10.18
N ARG A 26 -17.10 -7.75 9.81
CA ARG A 26 -17.11 -6.30 10.14
C ARG A 26 -17.98 -5.44 9.24
N THR A 27 -18.43 -5.98 8.10
CA THR A 27 -19.38 -5.38 7.14
C THR A 27 -20.84 -5.64 7.53
N ASN A 28 -21.10 -5.62 8.82
CA ASN A 28 -22.40 -5.92 9.41
C ASN A 28 -22.90 -4.72 10.24
N VAL A 29 -24.00 -4.10 9.82
CA VAL A 29 -24.54 -2.90 10.51
C VAL A 29 -25.06 -3.22 11.92
N THR A 30 -25.48 -4.46 12.18
CA THR A 30 -25.95 -4.88 13.51
C THR A 30 -24.77 -5.20 14.43
N GLY A 31 -23.70 -5.77 13.89
CA GLY A 31 -22.50 -6.19 14.63
C GLY A 31 -21.48 -5.08 14.88
N SER A 32 -21.40 -4.07 14.00
CA SER A 32 -20.37 -3.03 14.03
C SER A 32 -20.97 -1.63 14.11
N ARG A 33 -20.82 -0.98 15.27
CA ARG A 33 -21.27 0.42 15.48
C ARG A 33 -20.57 1.40 14.53
N ALA A 34 -19.32 1.14 14.19
CA ALA A 34 -18.56 1.95 13.25
C ALA A 34 -19.13 1.83 11.83
N PHE A 35 -19.37 0.60 11.37
CA PHE A 35 -19.95 0.35 10.04
C PHE A 35 -21.37 0.89 9.93
N LEU A 36 -22.20 0.70 10.96
CA LEU A 36 -23.53 1.29 11.06
C LEU A 36 -23.51 2.81 10.88
N ARG A 37 -22.56 3.48 11.54
CA ARG A 37 -22.40 4.93 11.44
C ARG A 37 -22.04 5.35 10.02
N MET A 38 -21.07 4.67 9.39
CA MET A 38 -20.66 4.94 8.01
C MET A 38 -21.84 4.84 7.03
N ILE A 39 -22.63 3.77 7.12
CA ILE A 39 -23.81 3.57 6.26
C ILE A 39 -24.89 4.62 6.54
N LYS A 40 -25.17 4.95 7.81
CA LYS A 40 -26.12 6.02 8.19
C LYS A 40 -25.70 7.41 7.69
N GLU A 41 -24.41 7.70 7.71
CA GLU A 41 -23.84 8.98 7.28
C GLU A 41 -23.60 9.04 5.75
N ASN A 42 -23.95 7.99 5.00
CA ASN A 42 -23.66 7.82 3.57
C ASN A 42 -22.16 7.87 3.22
N ASP A 43 -21.28 7.57 4.17
CA ASP A 43 -19.83 7.46 3.98
C ASP A 43 -19.47 6.05 3.48
N TYR A 44 -19.83 5.78 2.22
CA TYR A 44 -19.57 4.49 1.60
C TYR A 44 -18.09 4.27 1.28
N GLU A 45 -17.27 5.32 1.18
CA GLU A 45 -15.81 5.18 0.97
C GLU A 45 -15.13 4.61 2.22
N ALA A 46 -15.49 5.09 3.41
CA ALA A 46 -15.04 4.48 4.66
C ALA A 46 -15.57 3.04 4.81
N ALA A 47 -16.83 2.79 4.43
CA ALA A 47 -17.41 1.44 4.46
C ALA A 47 -16.67 0.46 3.51
N LEU A 48 -16.25 0.91 2.33
CA LEU A 48 -15.42 0.11 1.41
C LEU A 48 -14.05 -0.20 2.01
N SER A 49 -13.47 0.75 2.75
CA SER A 49 -12.19 0.52 3.44
C SER A 49 -12.30 -0.60 4.47
N VAL A 50 -13.41 -0.67 5.22
CA VAL A 50 -13.69 -1.79 6.15
C VAL A 50 -13.79 -3.13 5.42
N ALA A 51 -14.40 -3.16 4.23
CA ALA A 51 -14.45 -4.38 3.42
C ALA A 51 -13.05 -4.77 2.90
N ARG A 52 -12.25 -3.80 2.45
CA ARG A 52 -10.87 -4.02 1.98
C ARG A 52 -9.94 -4.52 3.08
N GLU A 53 -9.98 -3.89 4.26
CA GLU A 53 -9.21 -4.29 5.44
C GLU A 53 -9.46 -5.76 5.82
N GLN A 54 -10.71 -6.23 5.68
CA GLN A 54 -11.03 -7.63 5.97
C GLN A 54 -10.40 -8.60 4.95
N VAL A 55 -10.40 -8.25 3.66
CA VAL A 55 -9.77 -9.08 2.63
C VAL A 55 -8.25 -9.10 2.81
N GLU A 56 -7.64 -7.93 3.03
CA GLU A 56 -6.20 -7.81 3.32
C GLU A 56 -5.82 -8.55 4.62
N GLY A 57 -6.71 -8.54 5.62
CA GLY A 57 -6.59 -9.30 6.86
C GLY A 57 -6.82 -10.81 6.72
N GLY A 58 -7.05 -11.32 5.50
CA GLY A 58 -7.16 -12.76 5.23
C GLY A 58 -8.58 -13.32 5.22
N ALA A 59 -9.62 -12.47 5.16
CA ALA A 59 -10.97 -12.94 4.88
C ALA A 59 -11.06 -13.44 3.43
N GLN A 60 -11.51 -14.69 3.27
CA GLN A 60 -11.67 -15.32 1.96
C GLN A 60 -13.10 -15.15 1.44
N ILE A 61 -14.03 -14.71 2.28
CA ILE A 61 -15.42 -14.40 1.96
C ILE A 61 -15.80 -13.17 2.81
N ILE A 62 -16.63 -12.27 2.30
CA ILE A 62 -17.11 -11.10 3.05
C ILE A 62 -18.60 -11.27 3.35
N ASP A 63 -18.99 -11.23 4.64
CA ASP A 63 -20.38 -11.21 5.07
C ASP A 63 -20.90 -9.77 5.11
N ILE A 64 -21.97 -9.49 4.37
CA ILE A 64 -22.53 -8.14 4.24
C ILE A 64 -23.96 -8.15 4.74
N ASN A 65 -24.20 -7.42 5.83
CA ASN A 65 -25.51 -7.24 6.44
C ASN A 65 -25.87 -5.76 6.52
N MET A 66 -27.05 -5.41 6.02
CA MET A 66 -27.61 -4.04 6.02
C MET A 66 -28.94 -3.94 6.79
N ASP A 67 -29.20 -4.88 7.70
CA ASP A 67 -30.42 -4.91 8.50
C ASP A 67 -30.35 -3.97 9.69
N GLU A 68 -30.98 -2.81 9.57
CA GLU A 68 -31.17 -1.88 10.67
C GLU A 68 -32.48 -1.10 10.46
N GLY A 69 -33.24 -0.88 11.53
CA GLY A 69 -34.57 -0.25 11.45
C GLY A 69 -34.56 1.20 11.01
N MET A 70 -33.39 1.84 11.05
CA MET A 70 -33.18 3.27 10.76
C MET A 70 -32.63 3.55 9.34
N ILE A 71 -32.41 2.53 8.50
CA ILE A 71 -31.91 2.69 7.12
C ILE A 71 -32.78 1.93 6.12
N ASP A 72 -32.77 2.36 4.85
CA ASP A 72 -33.30 1.53 3.76
C ASP A 72 -32.27 0.44 3.41
N GLY A 73 -32.40 -0.71 4.08
CA GLY A 73 -31.46 -1.83 3.91
C GLY A 73 -31.38 -2.37 2.48
N LYS A 74 -32.45 -2.25 1.69
CA LYS A 74 -32.44 -2.70 0.28
C LYS A 74 -31.60 -1.76 -0.57
N GLU A 75 -31.84 -0.45 -0.44
CA GLU A 75 -31.07 0.56 -1.17
C GLU A 75 -29.59 0.54 -0.76
N ALA A 76 -29.31 0.45 0.54
CA ALA A 76 -27.95 0.39 1.07
C ALA A 76 -27.18 -0.85 0.58
N MET A 77 -27.83 -2.02 0.56
CA MET A 77 -27.24 -3.27 0.05
C MET A 77 -26.86 -3.13 -1.42
N VAL A 78 -27.79 -2.67 -2.27
CA VAL A 78 -27.54 -2.49 -3.71
C VAL A 78 -26.42 -1.49 -3.96
N LYS A 79 -26.45 -0.33 -3.27
CA LYS A 79 -25.44 0.71 -3.42
C LYS A 79 -24.06 0.22 -3.01
N PHE A 80 -23.95 -0.44 -1.86
CA PHE A 80 -22.67 -0.92 -1.35
C PHE A 80 -22.08 -2.03 -2.23
N LEU A 81 -22.88 -3.00 -2.66
CA LEU A 81 -22.41 -4.09 -3.53
C LEU A 81 -21.97 -3.58 -4.91
N ASN A 82 -22.65 -2.58 -5.49
CA ASN A 82 -22.22 -1.97 -6.75
C ASN A 82 -20.88 -1.23 -6.61
N LEU A 83 -20.62 -0.62 -5.45
CA LEU A 83 -19.35 0.02 -5.16
C LEU A 83 -18.24 -1.01 -4.94
N ILE A 84 -18.52 -2.10 -4.21
CA ILE A 84 -17.59 -3.23 -4.06
C ILE A 84 -17.20 -3.79 -5.43
N ALA A 85 -18.16 -3.92 -6.34
CA ALA A 85 -17.90 -4.41 -7.70
C ALA A 85 -16.96 -3.50 -8.52
N ALA A 86 -16.76 -2.24 -8.12
CA ALA A 86 -15.83 -1.31 -8.74
C ALA A 86 -14.42 -1.34 -8.11
N GLU A 87 -14.25 -2.05 -6.99
CA GLU A 87 -13.01 -2.18 -6.23
C GLU A 87 -12.41 -3.58 -6.43
N PRO A 88 -11.36 -3.76 -7.25
CA PRO A 88 -10.82 -5.07 -7.60
C PRO A 88 -10.34 -5.89 -6.40
N ASP A 89 -9.76 -5.22 -5.39
CA ASP A 89 -9.22 -5.89 -4.21
C ASP A 89 -10.32 -6.56 -3.39
N ILE A 90 -11.48 -5.91 -3.26
CA ILE A 90 -12.63 -6.42 -2.50
C ILE A 90 -13.43 -7.42 -3.32
N SER A 91 -13.68 -7.12 -4.60
CA SER A 91 -14.44 -7.99 -5.50
C SER A 91 -13.68 -9.25 -5.92
N SER A 92 -12.40 -9.39 -5.57
CA SER A 92 -11.61 -10.61 -5.77
C SER A 92 -12.21 -11.83 -5.05
N VAL A 93 -12.77 -11.63 -3.86
CA VAL A 93 -13.35 -12.70 -3.02
C VAL A 93 -14.88 -12.80 -3.15
N PRO A 94 -15.48 -14.00 -2.91
CA PRO A 94 -16.92 -14.18 -2.89
C PRO A 94 -17.63 -13.35 -1.80
N ILE A 95 -18.88 -12.98 -2.08
CA ILE A 95 -19.74 -12.25 -1.15
C ILE A 95 -20.79 -13.17 -0.54
N MET A 96 -20.95 -13.08 0.78
CA MET A 96 -22.06 -13.64 1.54
C MET A 96 -23.06 -12.51 1.82
N VAL A 97 -24.26 -12.63 1.23
CA VAL A 97 -25.34 -11.64 1.39
C VAL A 97 -26.18 -12.05 2.59
N ASP A 98 -26.17 -11.20 3.62
CA ASP A 98 -26.89 -11.43 4.88
C ASP A 98 -28.06 -10.46 5.07
N SER A 99 -29.24 -11.01 5.36
CA SER A 99 -30.44 -10.25 5.74
C SER A 99 -31.57 -11.17 6.22
N SER A 100 -32.33 -10.71 7.20
CA SER A 100 -33.59 -11.26 7.69
C SER A 100 -34.76 -11.07 6.73
N LYS A 101 -34.63 -10.17 5.76
CA LYS A 101 -35.64 -9.87 4.73
C LYS A 101 -35.23 -10.43 3.37
N TRP A 102 -36.10 -11.25 2.78
CA TRP A 102 -35.84 -11.91 1.50
C TRP A 102 -35.64 -10.91 0.35
N GLU A 103 -36.39 -9.82 0.32
CA GLU A 103 -36.31 -8.81 -0.74
C GLU A 103 -34.96 -8.06 -0.79
N ILE A 104 -34.21 -8.02 0.32
CA ILE A 104 -32.86 -7.46 0.38
C ILE A 104 -31.84 -8.49 -0.12
N ILE A 105 -31.98 -9.76 0.31
CA ILE A 105 -31.14 -10.87 -0.18
C ILE A 105 -31.23 -10.95 -1.71
N GLU A 106 -32.44 -10.96 -2.25
CA GLU A 106 -32.67 -11.07 -3.69
C GLU A 106 -32.11 -9.87 -4.45
N ALA A 107 -32.20 -8.66 -3.88
CA ALA A 107 -31.58 -7.47 -4.47
C ALA A 107 -30.05 -7.55 -4.46
N GLY A 108 -29.46 -8.06 -3.37
CA GLY A 108 -28.01 -8.24 -3.27
C GLY A 108 -27.49 -9.29 -4.28
N LEU A 109 -28.17 -10.42 -4.42
CA LEU A 109 -27.83 -11.46 -5.39
C LEU A 109 -27.85 -10.95 -6.84
N GLN A 110 -28.65 -9.93 -7.15
CA GLN A 110 -28.68 -9.31 -8.48
C GLN A 110 -27.48 -8.38 -8.75
N CYS A 111 -26.74 -7.99 -7.72
CA CYS A 111 -25.61 -7.07 -7.80
C CYS A 111 -24.24 -7.75 -7.75
N ILE A 112 -24.15 -8.94 -7.16
CA ILE A 112 -22.86 -9.64 -6.98
C ILE A 112 -22.37 -10.28 -8.28
N GLN A 113 -21.05 -10.32 -8.43
CA GLN A 113 -20.37 -11.01 -9.51
C GLN A 113 -19.96 -12.41 -9.06
N GLY A 114 -20.06 -13.40 -9.93
CA GLY A 114 -19.68 -14.77 -9.60
C GLY A 114 -20.71 -15.52 -8.74
N LYS A 115 -20.24 -16.51 -7.98
CA LYS A 115 -21.06 -17.38 -7.13
C LYS A 115 -20.88 -17.01 -5.65
N GLY A 116 -21.84 -16.29 -5.10
CA GLY A 116 -21.90 -15.91 -3.68
C GLY A 116 -22.68 -16.90 -2.80
N ILE A 117 -22.89 -16.49 -1.55
CA ILE A 117 -23.62 -17.25 -0.52
C ILE A 117 -24.79 -16.43 0.00
N VAL A 118 -25.93 -17.08 0.25
CA VAL A 118 -27.05 -16.49 1.00
C VAL A 118 -26.96 -16.87 2.47
N ASN A 119 -26.95 -15.88 3.36
CA ASN A 119 -26.99 -16.05 4.80
C ASN A 119 -28.28 -15.40 5.35
N SER A 120 -29.26 -16.13 5.84
CA SER A 120 -29.48 -17.57 5.73
C SER A 120 -30.94 -17.84 5.39
N ILE A 121 -31.27 -19.10 5.08
CA ILE A 121 -32.65 -19.59 5.02
C ILE A 121 -32.90 -20.57 6.17
N SER A 122 -34.17 -20.74 6.57
CA SER A 122 -34.54 -21.65 7.67
C SER A 122 -35.98 -22.15 7.53
N LEU A 123 -36.36 -23.15 8.34
CA LEU A 123 -37.70 -23.72 8.38
C LEU A 123 -38.68 -22.93 9.26
N LYS A 124 -38.24 -21.82 9.88
CA LYS A 124 -39.05 -20.98 10.77
C LYS A 124 -40.40 -20.56 10.19
N GLU A 125 -40.44 -20.23 8.90
CA GLU A 125 -41.66 -19.80 8.19
C GLU A 125 -42.38 -20.95 7.48
N GLY A 126 -42.02 -22.19 7.82
CA GLY A 126 -42.58 -23.40 7.24
C GLY A 126 -41.85 -23.89 5.97
N GLU A 127 -42.06 -25.17 5.68
CA GLU A 127 -41.41 -25.88 4.57
C GLU A 127 -41.68 -25.28 3.19
N GLU A 128 -42.91 -24.80 2.93
CA GLU A 128 -43.25 -24.22 1.61
C GLU A 128 -42.39 -23.00 1.27
N ASN A 129 -42.19 -22.10 2.24
CA ASN A 129 -41.38 -20.91 2.02
C ASN A 129 -39.88 -21.24 1.93
N PHE A 130 -39.40 -22.17 2.74
CA PHE A 130 -38.03 -22.70 2.67
C PHE A 130 -37.73 -23.28 1.28
N ILE A 131 -38.63 -24.10 0.72
CA ILE A 131 -38.52 -24.65 -0.64
C ILE A 131 -38.54 -23.54 -1.69
N ARG A 132 -39.41 -22.52 -1.53
CA ARG A 132 -39.49 -21.39 -2.45
C ARG A 132 -38.17 -20.61 -2.51
N GLN A 133 -37.62 -20.26 -1.35
CA GLN A 133 -36.34 -19.56 -1.23
C GLN A 133 -35.20 -20.40 -1.82
N ALA A 134 -35.08 -21.68 -1.43
CA ALA A 134 -34.06 -22.58 -1.95
C ALA A 134 -34.09 -22.71 -3.49
N LYS A 135 -35.27 -22.77 -4.10
CA LYS A 135 -35.42 -22.76 -5.57
C LYS A 135 -34.92 -21.46 -6.21
N LEU A 136 -35.14 -20.32 -5.56
CA LEU A 136 -34.64 -19.03 -6.05
C LEU A 136 -33.12 -18.95 -5.92
N ILE A 137 -32.55 -19.32 -4.78
CA ILE A 137 -31.09 -19.36 -4.58
C ILE A 137 -30.42 -20.23 -5.66
N LYS A 138 -30.98 -21.43 -5.90
CA LYS A 138 -30.51 -22.33 -6.95
C LYS A 138 -30.59 -21.70 -8.34
N ARG A 139 -31.61 -20.88 -8.62
CA ARG A 139 -31.77 -20.17 -9.90
C ARG A 139 -30.72 -19.07 -10.07
N TYR A 140 -30.36 -18.36 -9.00
CA TYR A 140 -29.28 -17.38 -8.99
C TYR A 140 -27.88 -18.03 -9.01
N GLY A 141 -27.79 -19.35 -8.77
CA GLY A 141 -26.54 -20.09 -8.79
C GLY A 141 -25.69 -19.90 -7.54
N ALA A 142 -26.28 -19.43 -6.44
CA ALA A 142 -25.59 -19.19 -5.16
C ALA A 142 -25.60 -20.45 -4.27
N ALA A 143 -24.66 -20.50 -3.32
CA ALA A 143 -24.71 -21.42 -2.19
C ALA A 143 -25.58 -20.84 -1.05
N THR A 144 -25.91 -21.64 -0.04
CA THR A 144 -26.77 -21.18 1.06
C THR A 144 -26.29 -21.65 2.42
N VAL A 145 -26.34 -20.72 3.39
CA VAL A 145 -26.34 -21.03 4.81
C VAL A 145 -27.75 -21.41 5.23
N VAL A 146 -27.89 -22.50 5.97
CA VAL A 146 -29.13 -23.00 6.55
C VAL A 146 -29.00 -22.95 8.06
N MET A 147 -29.74 -22.03 8.68
CA MET A 147 -29.74 -21.88 10.13
C MET A 147 -30.64 -22.95 10.75
N ALA A 148 -30.19 -23.57 11.86
CA ALA A 148 -30.95 -24.58 12.60
C ALA A 148 -32.10 -23.93 13.40
N PHE A 149 -33.13 -23.48 12.68
CA PHE A 149 -34.34 -22.85 13.20
C PHE A 149 -35.54 -23.39 12.41
N ASP A 150 -36.47 -24.06 13.09
CA ASP A 150 -37.73 -24.54 12.54
C ASP A 150 -38.96 -23.84 13.15
N GLU A 151 -40.15 -24.34 12.83
CA GLU A 151 -41.42 -23.78 13.29
C GLU A 151 -41.58 -23.81 14.83
N GLN A 152 -40.76 -24.59 15.54
CA GLN A 152 -40.81 -24.73 17.00
C GLN A 152 -39.78 -23.85 17.73
N GLY A 153 -38.77 -23.32 17.03
CA GLY A 153 -37.72 -22.51 17.65
C GLY A 153 -36.32 -22.75 17.09
N GLN A 154 -35.35 -22.04 17.65
CA GLN A 154 -33.93 -22.31 17.40
C GLN A 154 -33.52 -23.61 18.10
N ALA A 155 -32.65 -24.41 17.47
CA ALA A 155 -32.11 -25.60 18.09
C ALA A 155 -31.04 -25.27 19.13
N ASP A 156 -31.39 -25.36 20.40
CA ASP A 156 -30.54 -25.10 21.58
C ASP A 156 -29.70 -26.32 22.00
N SER A 157 -30.28 -27.52 21.94
CA SER A 157 -29.67 -28.80 22.30
C SER A 157 -29.05 -29.55 21.11
N TYR A 158 -28.12 -30.47 21.40
CA TYR A 158 -27.54 -31.36 20.39
C TYR A 158 -28.59 -32.11 19.56
N GLU A 159 -29.60 -32.70 20.20
CA GLU A 159 -30.66 -33.47 19.54
C GLU A 159 -31.48 -32.61 18.56
N ARG A 160 -31.85 -31.40 18.97
CA ARG A 160 -32.59 -30.49 18.07
C ARG A 160 -31.73 -30.01 16.91
N ARG A 161 -30.42 -29.78 17.11
CA ARG A 161 -29.53 -29.35 16.03
C ARG A 161 -29.45 -30.41 14.93
N ILE A 162 -29.25 -31.67 15.29
CA ILE A 162 -29.17 -32.76 14.30
C ILE A 162 -30.52 -32.99 13.61
N GLU A 163 -31.63 -32.92 14.34
CA GLU A 163 -32.98 -33.11 13.78
C GLU A 163 -33.31 -32.06 12.72
N ILE A 164 -33.09 -30.78 13.02
CA ILE A 164 -33.41 -29.67 12.10
C ILE A 164 -32.45 -29.69 10.90
N CYS A 165 -31.16 -29.92 11.11
CA CYS A 165 -30.18 -30.02 10.01
C CYS A 165 -30.49 -31.21 9.08
N GLU A 166 -30.84 -32.38 9.63
CA GLU A 166 -31.24 -33.53 8.81
C GLU A 166 -32.50 -33.24 8.00
N ARG A 167 -33.55 -32.74 8.64
CA ARG A 167 -34.82 -32.40 7.96
C ARG A 167 -34.57 -31.42 6.82
N SER A 168 -33.80 -30.36 7.09
CA SER A 168 -33.47 -29.33 6.10
C SER A 168 -32.66 -29.90 4.93
N TYR A 169 -31.67 -30.75 5.21
CA TYR A 169 -30.86 -31.42 4.19
C TYR A 169 -31.70 -32.30 3.27
N ARG A 170 -32.60 -33.12 3.82
CA ARG A 170 -33.50 -33.98 3.04
C ARG A 170 -34.41 -33.15 2.15
N ILE A 171 -34.98 -32.06 2.64
CA ILE A 171 -35.81 -31.17 1.82
C ILE A 171 -34.99 -30.57 0.67
N LEU A 172 -33.80 -30.05 0.93
CA LEU A 172 -32.94 -29.44 -0.09
C LEU A 172 -32.48 -30.45 -1.15
N VAL A 173 -31.96 -31.60 -0.73
CA VAL A 173 -31.37 -32.60 -1.63
C VAL A 173 -32.43 -33.45 -2.31
N ASP A 174 -33.41 -33.96 -1.56
CA ASP A 174 -34.39 -34.91 -2.09
C ASP A 174 -35.53 -34.22 -2.85
N HIS A 175 -36.00 -33.05 -2.40
CA HIS A 175 -37.14 -32.35 -3.01
C HIS A 175 -36.72 -31.21 -3.96
N VAL A 176 -35.81 -30.32 -3.53
CA VAL A 176 -35.35 -29.17 -4.36
C VAL A 176 -34.28 -29.57 -5.37
N LYS A 177 -33.63 -30.72 -5.15
CA LYS A 177 -32.45 -31.19 -5.89
C LYS A 177 -31.30 -30.18 -5.83
N PHE A 178 -31.15 -29.52 -4.68
CA PHE A 178 -30.04 -28.61 -4.42
C PHE A 178 -28.73 -29.42 -4.37
N ALA A 179 -27.62 -28.85 -4.84
CA ALA A 179 -26.34 -29.53 -4.80
C ALA A 179 -25.88 -29.65 -3.33
N PRO A 180 -25.62 -30.86 -2.80
CA PRO A 180 -25.22 -31.02 -1.40
C PRO A 180 -23.99 -30.20 -1.02
N GLU A 181 -23.02 -30.09 -1.93
CA GLU A 181 -21.80 -29.29 -1.78
C GLU A 181 -22.05 -27.78 -1.64
N ASP A 182 -23.24 -27.28 -1.98
CA ASP A 182 -23.61 -25.86 -1.86
C ASP A 182 -24.43 -25.57 -0.59
N ILE A 183 -24.56 -26.54 0.32
CA ILE A 183 -25.30 -26.42 1.58
C ILE A 183 -24.28 -26.23 2.71
N ILE A 184 -24.41 -25.11 3.43
CA ILE A 184 -23.64 -24.78 4.62
C ILE A 184 -24.62 -24.74 5.80
N PHE A 185 -24.39 -25.49 6.86
CA PHE A 185 -25.23 -25.43 8.07
C PHE A 185 -24.65 -24.47 9.10
N ASP A 186 -25.52 -23.65 9.69
CA ASP A 186 -25.25 -22.97 10.96
C ASP A 186 -26.08 -23.63 12.07
N PRO A 187 -25.48 -24.52 12.89
CA PRO A 187 -26.17 -25.19 13.99
C PRO A 187 -26.28 -24.33 15.26
N ASN A 188 -26.26 -23.00 15.10
CA ASN A 188 -26.35 -21.95 16.12
C ASN A 188 -25.20 -21.98 17.14
N ILE A 189 -24.31 -21.00 17.07
CA ILE A 189 -23.35 -20.72 18.16
C ILE A 189 -24.06 -19.87 19.22
N PHE A 190 -24.31 -20.46 20.39
CA PHE A 190 -24.86 -19.75 21.54
C PHE A 190 -23.78 -19.29 22.53
N PRO A 191 -24.03 -18.22 23.30
CA PRO A 191 -23.13 -17.78 24.36
C PRO A 191 -22.89 -18.85 25.42
N VAL A 192 -21.67 -18.86 25.97
CA VAL A 192 -21.29 -19.62 27.17
C VAL A 192 -20.92 -18.65 28.30
N ALA A 193 -20.67 -19.19 29.50
CA ALA A 193 -20.32 -18.42 30.69
C ALA A 193 -21.32 -17.28 31.01
N THR A 194 -22.61 -17.50 30.76
CA THR A 194 -23.67 -16.53 31.05
C THR A 194 -24.17 -16.59 32.49
N GLY A 195 -23.68 -17.56 33.28
CA GLY A 195 -24.17 -17.86 34.64
C GLY A 195 -25.46 -18.68 34.70
N MET A 196 -25.95 -19.18 33.56
CA MET A 196 -27.13 -20.07 33.50
C MET A 196 -26.67 -21.50 33.20
N GLU A 197 -27.05 -22.45 34.04
CA GLU A 197 -26.60 -23.85 33.95
C GLU A 197 -26.96 -24.50 32.60
N GLU A 198 -28.13 -24.13 32.06
CA GLU A 198 -28.62 -24.57 30.74
C GLU A 198 -27.68 -24.18 29.59
N HIS A 199 -26.86 -23.13 29.76
CA HIS A 199 -25.94 -22.66 28.72
C HIS A 199 -24.54 -23.28 28.79
N ASN A 200 -24.23 -24.07 29.83
CA ASN A 200 -22.90 -24.64 30.03
C ASN A 200 -22.52 -25.62 28.91
N ASN A 201 -23.50 -26.32 28.31
CA ASN A 201 -23.25 -27.28 27.23
C ASN A 201 -23.29 -26.66 25.83
N ASN A 202 -23.57 -25.36 25.67
CA ASN A 202 -23.83 -24.75 24.37
C ASN A 202 -22.71 -24.95 23.33
N ALA A 203 -21.45 -24.80 23.73
CA ALA A 203 -20.29 -25.01 22.86
C ALA A 203 -20.01 -26.49 22.61
N LEU A 204 -20.14 -27.35 23.62
CA LEU A 204 -19.93 -28.79 23.50
C LEU A 204 -20.96 -29.43 22.56
N ASP A 205 -22.23 -29.03 22.68
CA ASP A 205 -23.31 -29.50 21.81
C ASP A 205 -23.14 -28.99 20.38
N PHE A 206 -22.58 -27.79 20.19
CA PHE A 206 -22.17 -27.31 18.86
C PHE A 206 -21.12 -28.24 18.25
N PHE A 207 -20.02 -28.52 18.97
CA PHE A 207 -18.96 -29.40 18.45
C PHE A 207 -19.46 -30.80 18.09
N ARG A 208 -20.36 -31.36 18.91
CA ARG A 208 -21.00 -32.65 18.62
C ARG A 208 -21.88 -32.58 17.39
N ALA A 209 -22.69 -31.54 17.25
CA ALA A 209 -23.57 -31.34 16.09
C ALA A 209 -22.76 -31.14 14.80
N THR A 210 -21.70 -30.34 14.83
CA THR A 210 -20.75 -30.17 13.71
C THR A 210 -20.22 -31.51 13.22
N LYS A 211 -19.72 -32.33 14.15
CA LYS A 211 -19.20 -33.67 13.80
C LYS A 211 -20.29 -34.55 13.19
N TRP A 212 -21.48 -34.55 13.79
CA TRP A 212 -22.60 -35.34 13.29
C TRP A 212 -23.01 -34.91 11.87
N ILE A 213 -23.12 -33.61 11.60
CA ILE A 213 -23.45 -33.07 10.27
C ILE A 213 -22.44 -33.55 9.24
N ARG A 214 -21.14 -33.43 9.53
CA ARG A 214 -20.07 -33.82 8.61
C ARG A 214 -20.00 -35.33 8.34
N GLU A 215 -20.37 -36.15 9.32
CA GLU A 215 -20.39 -37.61 9.18
C GLU A 215 -21.67 -38.13 8.50
N ASN A 216 -22.81 -37.47 8.68
CA ASN A 216 -24.13 -38.01 8.31
C ASN A 216 -24.80 -37.29 7.13
N LEU A 217 -24.37 -36.07 6.78
CA LEU A 217 -24.91 -35.27 5.68
C LEU A 217 -23.83 -35.05 4.60
N PRO A 218 -23.68 -35.99 3.64
CA PRO A 218 -22.54 -36.00 2.72
C PRO A 218 -22.47 -34.75 1.83
N GLY A 219 -21.33 -34.06 1.87
CA GLY A 219 -21.09 -32.86 1.07
C GLY A 219 -21.54 -31.56 1.73
N ALA A 220 -22.28 -31.60 2.85
CA ALA A 220 -22.66 -30.39 3.57
C ALA A 220 -21.49 -29.80 4.37
N HIS A 221 -21.40 -28.48 4.40
CA HIS A 221 -20.41 -27.69 5.13
C HIS A 221 -20.97 -27.17 6.46
N VAL A 222 -20.11 -26.68 7.36
CA VAL A 222 -20.55 -26.12 8.67
C VAL A 222 -19.89 -24.78 8.93
N SER A 223 -20.72 -23.77 9.25
CA SER A 223 -20.33 -22.41 9.61
C SER A 223 -20.99 -21.95 10.90
N GLY A 224 -20.62 -20.76 11.37
CA GLY A 224 -21.29 -20.07 12.47
C GLY A 224 -20.58 -18.77 12.85
N GLY A 225 -21.33 -17.85 13.47
CA GLY A 225 -20.81 -16.61 14.05
C GLY A 225 -20.04 -16.87 15.35
N VAL A 226 -18.71 -16.92 15.27
CA VAL A 226 -17.85 -17.25 16.43
C VAL A 226 -17.96 -16.18 17.52
N SER A 227 -18.18 -14.93 17.14
CA SER A 227 -18.33 -13.82 18.08
C SER A 227 -19.50 -13.98 19.07
N ASN A 228 -20.47 -14.87 18.78
CA ASN A 228 -21.56 -15.19 19.70
C ASN A 228 -21.13 -16.00 20.92
N VAL A 229 -20.08 -16.83 20.83
CA VAL A 229 -19.63 -17.67 21.95
C VAL A 229 -19.16 -16.84 23.13
N SER A 230 -18.51 -15.70 22.85
CA SER A 230 -17.89 -14.82 23.84
C SER A 230 -18.80 -13.64 24.24
N PHE A 231 -20.11 -13.71 23.99
CA PHE A 231 -21.01 -12.57 24.18
C PHE A 231 -21.00 -12.02 25.62
N SER A 232 -20.83 -12.92 26.60
CA SER A 232 -20.77 -12.60 28.03
C SER A 232 -19.58 -11.72 28.43
N PHE A 233 -18.54 -11.63 27.59
CA PHE A 233 -17.29 -10.91 27.88
C PHE A 233 -17.12 -9.63 27.05
N ARG A 234 -18.23 -9.04 26.54
CA ARG A 234 -18.19 -7.78 25.79
C ARG A 234 -17.43 -6.69 26.56
N GLY A 235 -16.39 -6.13 25.93
CA GLY A 235 -15.51 -5.11 26.52
C GLY A 235 -14.22 -5.65 27.16
N ASN A 236 -14.00 -6.97 27.15
CA ASN A 236 -12.75 -7.60 27.55
C ASN A 236 -12.13 -8.35 26.36
N ASN A 237 -11.42 -7.62 25.49
CA ASN A 237 -10.88 -8.17 24.25
C ASN A 237 -9.91 -9.35 24.47
N PRO A 238 -8.95 -9.31 25.40
CA PRO A 238 -8.03 -10.44 25.63
C PRO A 238 -8.75 -11.76 25.91
N VAL A 239 -9.80 -11.75 26.74
CA VAL A 239 -10.57 -12.97 27.05
C VAL A 239 -11.40 -13.42 25.85
N ARG A 240 -11.96 -12.47 25.08
CA ARG A 240 -12.76 -12.80 23.90
C ARG A 240 -11.91 -13.44 22.79
N GLU A 241 -10.73 -12.91 22.54
CA GLU A 241 -9.78 -13.42 21.55
C GLU A 241 -9.35 -14.84 21.90
N ALA A 242 -8.97 -15.07 23.17
CA ALA A 242 -8.65 -16.41 23.67
C ALA A 242 -9.83 -17.39 23.51
N MET A 243 -11.07 -16.95 23.80
CA MET A 243 -12.28 -17.77 23.59
C MET A 243 -12.53 -18.09 22.12
N HIS A 244 -12.34 -17.13 21.21
CA HIS A 244 -12.54 -17.34 19.77
C HIS A 244 -11.53 -18.35 19.22
N SER A 245 -10.25 -18.17 19.53
CA SER A 245 -9.18 -19.06 19.10
C SER A 245 -9.33 -20.46 19.67
N ALA A 246 -9.67 -20.60 20.95
CA ALA A 246 -9.92 -21.92 21.54
C ALA A 246 -11.19 -22.60 21.00
N PHE A 247 -12.26 -21.85 20.77
CA PHE A 247 -13.47 -22.39 20.16
C PHE A 247 -13.21 -22.91 18.75
N LEU A 248 -12.53 -22.12 17.92
CA LEU A 248 -12.18 -22.51 16.55
C LEU A 248 -11.27 -23.74 16.54
N TYR A 249 -10.26 -23.80 17.41
CA TYR A 249 -9.39 -24.97 17.54
C TYR A 249 -10.20 -26.28 17.73
N HIS A 250 -11.16 -26.27 18.65
CA HIS A 250 -12.01 -27.43 18.89
C HIS A 250 -13.05 -27.65 17.79
N ALA A 251 -13.68 -26.59 17.27
CA ALA A 251 -14.70 -26.70 16.22
C ALA A 251 -14.13 -27.28 14.92
N ILE A 252 -12.93 -26.82 14.51
CA ILE A 252 -12.23 -27.30 13.32
C ILE A 252 -11.92 -28.79 13.45
N LYS A 253 -11.43 -29.22 14.63
CA LYS A 253 -11.17 -30.64 14.93
C LYS A 253 -12.44 -31.50 14.85
N HIS A 254 -13.61 -30.91 15.09
CA HIS A 254 -14.91 -31.56 14.97
C HIS A 254 -15.55 -31.40 13.58
N GLY A 255 -14.87 -30.74 12.64
CA GLY A 255 -15.26 -30.68 11.22
C GLY A 255 -15.89 -29.37 10.76
N MET A 256 -15.83 -28.30 11.55
CA MET A 256 -16.19 -26.95 11.10
C MET A 256 -15.14 -26.48 10.09
N ASP A 257 -15.56 -26.10 8.88
CA ASP A 257 -14.66 -25.79 7.78
C ASP A 257 -14.68 -24.32 7.33
N MET A 258 -15.62 -23.54 7.86
CA MET A 258 -15.67 -22.09 7.67
C MET A 258 -16.28 -21.41 8.89
N GLY A 259 -16.04 -20.11 9.09
CA GLY A 259 -16.62 -19.37 10.21
C GLY A 259 -16.66 -17.87 9.99
N ILE A 260 -17.70 -17.23 10.54
CA ILE A 260 -17.85 -15.78 10.54
C ILE A 260 -17.08 -15.24 11.74
N VAL A 261 -15.97 -14.56 11.44
CA VAL A 261 -14.95 -14.12 12.39
C VAL A 261 -14.43 -12.75 12.00
N ASN A 262 -13.77 -12.06 12.94
CA ASN A 262 -12.85 -10.99 12.61
C ASN A 262 -11.43 -11.58 12.52
N PRO A 263 -10.86 -11.77 11.31
CA PRO A 263 -9.54 -12.40 11.15
C PRO A 263 -8.43 -11.69 11.93
N SER A 264 -8.56 -10.37 12.15
CA SER A 264 -7.57 -9.56 12.87
C SER A 264 -7.55 -9.78 14.39
N MET A 265 -8.57 -10.44 14.96
CA MET A 265 -8.71 -10.69 16.40
C MET A 265 -8.47 -12.16 16.78
N LEU A 266 -7.93 -12.98 15.87
CA LEU A 266 -7.60 -14.37 16.18
C LEU A 266 -6.16 -14.47 16.70
N GLU A 267 -6.00 -14.64 18.00
CA GLU A 267 -4.72 -14.95 18.63
C GLU A 267 -4.27 -16.38 18.27
N VAL A 268 -2.96 -16.61 18.15
CA VAL A 268 -2.42 -17.96 17.93
C VAL A 268 -2.69 -18.80 19.18
N TYR A 269 -3.37 -19.95 19.02
CA TYR A 269 -3.80 -20.81 20.13
C TYR A 269 -2.68 -21.13 21.14
N ASP A 270 -1.45 -21.36 20.66
CA ASP A 270 -0.29 -21.69 21.49
C ASP A 270 0.33 -20.49 22.23
N ASP A 271 0.03 -19.27 21.78
CA ASP A 271 0.52 -18.02 22.37
C ASP A 271 -0.42 -17.51 23.50
N ILE A 272 -1.64 -18.05 23.60
CA ILE A 272 -2.59 -17.75 24.67
C ILE A 272 -1.95 -18.11 26.02
N ASP A 273 -2.05 -17.20 27.00
CA ASP A 273 -1.60 -17.46 28.37
C ASP A 273 -2.14 -18.81 28.87
N LYS A 274 -1.24 -19.66 29.37
CA LYS A 274 -1.57 -21.06 29.70
C LYS A 274 -2.68 -21.17 30.75
N GLN A 275 -2.74 -20.23 31.68
CA GLN A 275 -3.76 -20.22 32.72
C GLN A 275 -5.10 -19.70 32.18
N LEU A 276 -5.08 -18.67 31.33
CA LEU A 276 -6.25 -18.20 30.61
C LEU A 276 -6.85 -19.29 29.70
N LEU A 277 -5.99 -19.99 28.95
CA LEU A 277 -6.38 -21.07 28.04
C LEU A 277 -7.07 -22.22 28.79
N GLU A 278 -6.51 -22.63 29.94
CA GLU A 278 -7.13 -23.67 30.77
C GLU A 278 -8.55 -23.29 31.19
N TYR A 279 -8.76 -22.04 31.62
CA TYR A 279 -10.07 -21.58 32.11
C TYR A 279 -11.07 -21.41 30.97
N VAL A 280 -10.60 -20.96 29.81
CA VAL A 280 -11.41 -20.89 28.58
C VAL A 280 -11.82 -22.30 28.13
N GLU A 281 -10.90 -23.27 28.11
CA GLU A 281 -11.22 -24.65 27.74
C GLU A 281 -12.18 -25.32 28.72
N ASP A 282 -12.04 -25.06 30.03
CA ASP A 282 -12.94 -25.59 31.05
C ASP A 282 -14.39 -25.15 30.80
N VAL A 283 -14.59 -23.89 30.37
CA VAL A 283 -15.90 -23.36 29.98
C VAL A 283 -16.39 -23.96 28.66
N LEU A 284 -15.56 -23.96 27.60
CA LEU A 284 -15.97 -24.41 26.27
C LEU A 284 -16.31 -25.90 26.22
N LEU A 285 -15.59 -26.72 26.98
CA LEU A 285 -15.75 -28.17 27.00
C LEU A 285 -16.58 -28.67 28.19
N ASN A 286 -17.07 -27.74 29.03
CA ASN A 286 -17.82 -28.03 30.24
C ASN A 286 -17.13 -29.10 31.12
N ARG A 287 -15.83 -28.91 31.41
CA ARG A 287 -15.00 -29.90 32.13
C ARG A 287 -15.31 -29.94 33.62
N ARG A 288 -15.87 -28.86 34.18
CA ARG A 288 -16.06 -28.65 35.61
C ARG A 288 -17.30 -27.78 35.89
N GLU A 289 -17.92 -27.98 37.05
CA GLU A 289 -19.09 -27.21 37.51
C GLU A 289 -18.75 -25.74 37.83
N ASP A 290 -17.53 -25.45 38.31
CA ASP A 290 -17.07 -24.10 38.70
C ASP A 290 -16.38 -23.32 37.56
N ALA A 291 -16.41 -23.83 36.32
CA ALA A 291 -15.65 -23.27 35.18
C ALA A 291 -16.02 -21.81 34.86
N THR A 292 -17.33 -21.49 34.86
CA THR A 292 -17.82 -20.13 34.56
C THR A 292 -17.36 -19.11 35.59
N GLU A 293 -17.47 -19.44 36.88
CA GLU A 293 -17.07 -18.53 37.98
C GLU A 293 -15.56 -18.23 37.93
N ARG A 294 -14.74 -19.26 37.71
CA ARG A 294 -13.28 -19.13 37.61
C ARG A 294 -12.84 -18.24 36.46
N LEU A 295 -13.46 -18.38 35.28
CA LEU A 295 -13.13 -17.53 34.14
C LEU A 295 -13.57 -16.08 34.37
N LEU A 296 -14.74 -15.86 34.97
CA LEU A 296 -15.22 -14.51 35.31
C LEU A 296 -14.32 -13.80 36.32
N ASP A 297 -13.91 -14.49 37.40
CA ASP A 297 -13.01 -13.94 38.41
C ASP A 297 -11.62 -13.62 37.83
N PHE A 298 -11.10 -14.51 36.98
CA PHE A 298 -9.78 -14.32 36.36
C PHE A 298 -9.79 -13.22 35.30
N ALA A 299 -10.91 -13.05 34.58
CA ALA A 299 -11.08 -12.03 33.56
C ALA A 299 -10.96 -10.60 34.12
N GLU A 300 -11.15 -10.38 35.43
CA GLU A 300 -10.95 -9.07 36.05
C GLU A 300 -9.49 -8.60 36.00
N ASN A 301 -8.52 -9.52 36.03
CA ASN A 301 -7.09 -9.20 35.96
C ASN A 301 -6.65 -8.62 34.62
N PHE A 302 -7.47 -8.78 33.56
CA PHE A 302 -7.19 -8.28 32.21
C PHE A 302 -7.90 -6.95 31.91
N LYS A 303 -8.57 -6.35 32.90
CA LYS A 303 -9.18 -5.01 32.76
C LYS A 303 -8.14 -3.90 33.00
N GLY A 304 -7.34 -3.66 31.97
CA GLY A 304 -6.57 -2.43 31.77
C GLY A 304 -5.19 -2.41 32.44
N GLU A 305 -4.13 -2.37 31.63
CA GLU A 305 -2.87 -1.69 31.97
C GLU A 305 -1.98 -1.54 30.74
N ASP A 306 -1.83 -0.31 30.26
CA ASP A 306 -0.63 0.17 29.57
C ASP A 306 0.41 0.55 30.62
N LYS A 307 1.51 -0.21 30.75
CA LYS A 307 2.67 0.18 31.57
C LYS A 307 3.91 0.41 30.71
N LYS A 308 4.44 1.64 30.77
CA LYS A 308 5.76 2.04 30.26
C LYS A 308 6.87 1.26 30.97
N LYS A 309 7.79 0.64 30.21
CA LYS A 309 8.95 -0.11 30.72
C LYS A 309 10.18 0.78 30.92
N GLU A 310 10.81 0.69 32.10
CA GLU A 310 12.24 0.97 32.26
C GLU A 310 13.06 -0.07 31.49
N VAL A 311 14.17 0.35 30.88
CA VAL A 311 15.06 -0.54 30.09
C VAL A 311 15.81 -1.47 31.03
N SER A 312 15.34 -2.72 31.14
CA SER A 312 16.04 -3.80 31.85
C SER A 312 17.30 -4.24 31.08
N LEU A 313 18.46 -4.21 31.73
CA LEU A 313 19.74 -4.73 31.21
C LEU A 313 19.93 -6.24 31.46
N GLU A 314 18.88 -6.98 31.82
CA GLU A 314 18.97 -8.42 32.14
C GLU A 314 19.59 -9.26 31.02
N TRP A 315 19.41 -8.86 29.75
CA TRP A 315 19.98 -9.55 28.58
C TRP A 315 21.52 -9.55 28.57
N ARG A 316 22.18 -8.63 29.28
CA ARG A 316 23.66 -8.60 29.39
C ARG A 316 24.25 -9.81 30.12
N ASN A 317 23.44 -10.51 30.90
CA ASN A 317 23.86 -11.72 31.62
C ASN A 317 23.85 -12.99 30.73
N ALA A 318 23.33 -12.90 29.51
CA ALA A 318 23.30 -14.01 28.57
C ALA A 318 24.69 -14.27 27.95
N PRO A 319 24.94 -15.46 27.36
CA PRO A 319 26.15 -15.74 26.58
C PRO A 319 26.33 -14.76 25.41
N VAL A 320 27.58 -14.47 25.03
CA VAL A 320 27.90 -13.45 24.00
C VAL A 320 27.15 -13.64 22.67
N ASN A 321 26.94 -14.89 22.24
CA ASN A 321 26.19 -15.17 21.00
C ASN A 321 24.71 -14.75 21.12
N GLU A 322 24.08 -15.00 22.26
CA GLU A 322 22.70 -14.57 22.53
C GLU A 322 22.61 -13.05 22.70
N ARG A 323 23.66 -12.42 23.27
CA ARG A 323 23.76 -10.95 23.36
C ARG A 323 23.87 -10.30 21.97
N LEU A 324 24.71 -10.86 21.09
CA LEU A 324 24.83 -10.39 19.70
C LEU A 324 23.52 -10.54 18.93
N ALA A 325 22.86 -11.70 19.03
CA ALA A 325 21.55 -11.91 18.41
C ALA A 325 20.50 -10.94 18.95
N HIS A 326 20.46 -10.72 20.27
CA HIS A 326 19.57 -9.74 20.90
C HIS A 326 19.85 -8.32 20.42
N ALA A 327 21.13 -7.92 20.38
CA ALA A 327 21.55 -6.59 19.92
C ALA A 327 21.18 -6.35 18.46
N LEU A 328 21.35 -7.35 17.59
CA LEU A 328 20.93 -7.29 16.19
C LEU A 328 19.42 -7.13 16.08
N VAL A 329 18.62 -8.02 16.68
CA VAL A 329 17.14 -8.00 16.61
C VAL A 329 16.54 -6.73 17.21
N LYS A 330 17.18 -6.14 18.22
CA LYS A 330 16.72 -4.89 18.86
C LYS A 330 17.39 -3.62 18.33
N GLY A 331 18.36 -3.73 17.42
CA GLY A 331 19.09 -2.59 16.86
C GLY A 331 19.95 -1.81 17.87
N ILE A 332 20.52 -2.49 18.87
CA ILE A 332 21.31 -1.90 19.96
C ILE A 332 22.79 -1.80 19.57
N VAL A 333 23.35 -0.59 19.61
CA VAL A 333 24.72 -0.30 19.13
C VAL A 333 25.74 -0.16 20.27
N ASP A 334 25.29 0.12 21.49
CA ASP A 334 26.16 0.59 22.59
C ASP A 334 27.23 -0.41 23.02
N PHE A 335 26.96 -1.72 22.91
CA PHE A 335 27.85 -2.79 23.38
C PHE A 335 28.45 -3.64 22.26
N ILE A 336 28.24 -3.28 21.00
CA ILE A 336 28.55 -4.16 19.87
C ILE A 336 30.06 -4.43 19.74
N ASP A 337 30.91 -3.41 19.93
CA ASP A 337 32.36 -3.58 19.80
C ASP A 337 32.90 -4.53 20.89
N GLU A 338 32.38 -4.44 22.12
CA GLU A 338 32.74 -5.31 23.24
C GLU A 338 32.28 -6.76 23.01
N ASP A 339 31.02 -6.94 22.60
CA ASP A 339 30.45 -8.26 22.37
C ASP A 339 31.10 -8.97 21.16
N VAL A 340 31.40 -8.23 20.10
CA VAL A 340 32.10 -8.77 18.92
C VAL A 340 33.54 -9.16 19.27
N GLU A 341 34.26 -8.37 20.07
CA GLU A 341 35.61 -8.71 20.52
C GLU A 341 35.63 -9.96 21.41
N GLU A 342 34.69 -10.06 22.36
CA GLU A 342 34.55 -11.25 23.20
C GLU A 342 34.25 -12.49 22.34
N CYS A 343 33.36 -12.36 21.36
CA CYS A 343 33.00 -13.43 20.44
C CYS A 343 34.17 -13.82 19.53
N ARG A 344 34.95 -12.85 19.03
CA ARG A 344 36.14 -13.08 18.18
C ARG A 344 37.15 -14.01 18.82
N HIS A 345 37.32 -13.94 20.14
CA HIS A 345 38.20 -14.83 20.89
C HIS A 345 37.68 -16.27 21.05
N GLN A 346 36.39 -16.51 20.83
CA GLN A 346 35.76 -17.84 20.91
C GLN A 346 35.84 -18.62 19.59
N PHE A 347 36.14 -17.95 18.48
CA PHE A 347 36.25 -18.57 17.16
C PHE A 347 37.71 -18.63 16.67
N PRO A 348 38.10 -19.71 15.96
CA PRO A 348 39.46 -19.85 15.42
C PRO A 348 39.83 -18.78 14.38
N ARG A 349 38.84 -18.24 13.67
CA ARG A 349 39.02 -17.23 12.62
C ARG A 349 38.02 -16.10 12.80
N PRO A 350 38.41 -14.82 12.67
CA PRO A 350 37.51 -13.68 12.82
C PRO A 350 36.29 -13.71 11.90
N ILE A 351 36.44 -14.25 10.68
CA ILE A 351 35.34 -14.38 9.71
C ILE A 351 34.19 -15.25 10.22
N MET A 352 34.46 -16.21 11.12
CA MET A 352 33.43 -17.10 11.67
C MET A 352 32.47 -16.38 12.64
N VAL A 353 32.85 -15.22 13.17
CA VAL A 353 31.92 -14.38 13.94
C VAL A 353 30.84 -13.80 13.03
N ILE A 354 31.22 -13.44 11.79
CA ILE A 354 30.28 -13.00 10.76
C ILE A 354 29.41 -14.17 10.33
N GLU A 355 30.02 -15.27 9.85
CA GLU A 355 29.31 -16.43 9.31
C GLU A 355 28.47 -17.21 10.34
N GLY A 356 28.75 -17.06 11.64
CA GLY A 356 28.02 -17.68 12.73
C GLY A 356 27.07 -16.70 13.44
N PRO A 357 27.41 -16.20 14.64
CA PRO A 357 26.47 -15.52 15.52
C PRO A 357 25.86 -14.24 14.95
N LEU A 358 26.60 -13.49 14.13
CA LEU A 358 26.05 -12.31 13.47
C LEU A 358 25.03 -12.69 12.38
N MET A 359 25.36 -13.66 11.54
CA MET A 359 24.41 -14.18 10.53
C MET A 359 23.20 -14.88 11.16
N ASP A 360 23.38 -15.61 12.26
CA ASP A 360 22.27 -16.21 13.01
C ASP A 360 21.29 -15.13 13.51
N GLY A 361 21.81 -14.03 14.03
CA GLY A 361 21.01 -12.86 14.42
C GLY A 361 20.28 -12.23 13.23
N MET A 362 20.94 -12.10 12.09
CA MET A 362 20.34 -11.56 10.86
C MET A 362 19.30 -12.49 10.23
N ASN A 363 19.46 -13.81 10.34
CA ASN A 363 18.44 -14.78 9.93
C ASN A 363 17.16 -14.60 10.75
N ILE A 364 17.27 -14.39 12.06
CA ILE A 364 16.10 -14.09 12.91
C ILE A 364 15.42 -12.79 12.47
N VAL A 365 16.19 -11.75 12.14
CA VAL A 365 15.66 -10.49 11.59
C VAL A 365 14.92 -10.73 10.27
N GLY A 366 15.50 -11.53 9.37
CA GLY A 366 14.89 -11.94 8.10
C GLY A 366 13.58 -12.70 8.29
N ASP A 367 13.53 -13.67 9.20
CA ASP A 367 12.34 -14.47 9.51
C ASP A 367 11.23 -13.60 10.14
N LEU A 368 11.57 -12.70 11.04
CA LEU A 368 10.61 -11.77 11.66
C LEU A 368 10.07 -10.77 10.63
N PHE A 369 10.91 -10.27 9.72
CA PHE A 369 10.47 -9.39 8.65
C PHE A 369 9.59 -10.13 7.64
N GLY A 370 9.98 -11.34 7.23
CA GLY A 370 9.21 -12.18 6.31
C GLY A 370 7.86 -12.66 6.87
N SER A 371 7.74 -12.77 8.21
CA SER A 371 6.48 -13.10 8.89
C SER A 371 5.66 -11.87 9.30
N GLY A 372 6.08 -10.64 8.94
CA GLY A 372 5.38 -9.40 9.26
C GLY A 372 5.45 -9.00 10.73
N LYS A 373 6.31 -9.62 11.54
CA LYS A 373 6.53 -9.33 12.97
C LYS A 373 7.60 -8.25 13.21
N MET A 374 8.36 -7.89 12.19
CA MET A 374 9.34 -6.81 12.18
C MET A 374 9.12 -5.95 10.94
N PHE A 375 9.36 -4.65 11.05
CA PHE A 375 9.14 -3.69 9.96
C PHE A 375 10.44 -3.03 9.52
N LEU A 376 10.40 -2.39 8.35
CA LEU A 376 11.58 -1.84 7.71
C LEU A 376 12.43 -0.91 8.62
N PRO A 377 11.87 0.01 9.45
CA PRO A 377 12.66 0.81 10.38
C PRO A 377 13.57 -0.03 11.30
N GLN A 378 13.07 -1.16 11.78
CA GLN A 378 13.79 -2.05 12.68
C GLN A 378 14.85 -2.85 11.91
N VAL A 379 14.54 -3.29 10.70
CA VAL A 379 15.50 -3.99 9.82
C VAL A 379 16.70 -3.10 9.53
N VAL A 380 16.47 -1.82 9.22
CA VAL A 380 17.56 -0.85 8.96
C VAL A 380 18.38 -0.59 10.24
N LYS A 381 17.73 -0.50 11.42
CA LYS A 381 18.46 -0.42 12.71
C LYS A 381 19.30 -1.66 12.99
N SER A 382 18.82 -2.85 12.63
CA SER A 382 19.54 -4.13 12.77
C SER A 382 20.76 -4.17 11.85
N ALA A 383 20.59 -3.73 10.59
CA ALA A 383 21.67 -3.64 9.61
C ALA A 383 22.83 -2.74 10.08
N ARG A 384 22.51 -1.63 10.75
CA ARG A 384 23.51 -0.75 11.36
C ARG A 384 24.37 -1.47 12.39
N VAL A 385 23.75 -2.28 13.27
CA VAL A 385 24.49 -3.09 14.25
C VAL A 385 25.40 -4.10 13.55
N MET A 386 24.89 -4.76 12.50
CA MET A 386 25.66 -5.70 11.67
C MET A 386 26.86 -5.03 11.00
N LYS A 387 26.68 -3.89 10.32
CA LYS A 387 27.77 -3.18 9.65
C LYS A 387 28.85 -2.72 10.63
N LYS A 388 28.47 -2.20 11.80
CA LYS A 388 29.44 -1.78 12.83
C LYS A 388 30.24 -2.98 13.37
N ALA A 389 29.59 -4.12 13.58
CA ALA A 389 30.26 -5.36 13.98
C ALA A 389 31.27 -5.83 12.92
N VAL A 390 30.88 -5.83 11.64
CA VAL A 390 31.77 -6.21 10.52
C VAL A 390 32.94 -5.23 10.39
N ALA A 391 32.68 -3.92 10.49
CA ALA A 391 33.70 -2.89 10.44
C ALA A 391 34.77 -3.06 11.53
N TYR A 392 34.36 -3.46 12.73
CA TYR A 392 35.27 -3.80 13.82
C TYR A 392 36.13 -5.04 13.50
N LEU A 393 35.57 -6.05 12.84
CA LEU A 393 36.27 -7.30 12.50
C LEU A 393 37.21 -7.19 11.30
N LEU A 394 36.97 -6.27 10.36
CA LEU A 394 37.73 -6.12 9.10
C LEU A 394 39.27 -6.11 9.30
N PRO A 395 39.85 -5.30 10.22
CA PRO A 395 41.29 -5.30 10.44
C PRO A 395 41.87 -6.66 10.86
N PHE A 396 41.08 -7.48 11.57
CA PHE A 396 41.48 -8.82 11.98
C PHE A 396 41.33 -9.86 10.86
N ILE A 397 40.33 -9.69 10.00
CA ILE A 397 40.11 -10.54 8.81
C ILE A 397 41.22 -10.30 7.78
N ASP A 398 41.57 -9.04 7.50
CA ASP A 398 42.62 -8.68 6.54
C ASP A 398 44.02 -9.14 6.97
N ALA A 399 44.23 -9.32 8.27
CA ALA A 399 45.46 -9.90 8.81
C ALA A 399 45.57 -11.41 8.55
N GLU A 400 44.47 -12.12 8.29
CA GLU A 400 44.45 -13.54 7.91
C GLU A 400 44.56 -13.70 6.39
N LYS A 401 45.70 -14.24 5.92
CA LYS A 401 46.07 -14.32 4.49
C LYS A 401 45.22 -15.24 3.58
N ASP A 402 44.13 -15.84 4.08
CA ASP A 402 43.25 -16.78 3.34
C ASP A 402 41.74 -16.52 3.56
N GLY A 403 41.35 -15.34 4.06
CA GLY A 403 39.96 -15.00 4.39
C GLY A 403 39.09 -14.52 3.22
N LYS A 404 38.77 -15.37 2.25
CA LYS A 404 37.64 -15.06 1.35
C LYS A 404 36.33 -15.33 2.09
N SER A 405 35.63 -14.26 2.48
CA SER A 405 34.24 -14.30 2.92
C SER A 405 33.37 -15.00 1.87
N SER A 406 32.54 -15.98 2.26
CA SER A 406 31.52 -16.54 1.37
C SER A 406 30.23 -15.73 1.48
N SER A 407 30.01 -14.78 0.55
CA SER A 407 28.72 -14.09 0.40
C SER A 407 27.70 -15.00 -0.30
N ALA A 408 26.41 -14.73 -0.08
CA ALA A 408 25.31 -15.43 -0.76
C ALA A 408 25.19 -15.07 -2.25
N GLY A 409 25.89 -14.01 -2.67
CA GLY A 409 25.96 -13.49 -4.03
C GLY A 409 26.34 -12.01 -4.02
N LYS A 410 26.79 -11.49 -5.15
CA LYS A 410 27.14 -10.07 -5.31
C LYS A 410 26.13 -9.33 -6.20
N VAL A 411 25.63 -8.19 -5.72
CA VAL A 411 24.62 -7.38 -6.41
C VAL A 411 25.16 -5.99 -6.72
N ILE A 412 25.08 -5.57 -7.97
CA ILE A 412 25.36 -4.18 -8.38
C ILE A 412 24.05 -3.40 -8.30
N MET A 413 24.04 -2.32 -7.54
CA MET A 413 22.88 -1.42 -7.41
C MET A 413 23.21 -0.05 -8.00
N ALA A 414 22.32 0.50 -8.83
CA ALA A 414 22.51 1.83 -9.41
C ALA A 414 21.18 2.55 -9.65
N THR A 415 21.15 3.85 -9.38
CA THR A 415 20.10 4.72 -9.93
C THR A 415 20.52 5.12 -11.34
N VAL A 416 19.62 4.91 -12.30
CA VAL A 416 19.93 5.05 -13.73
C VAL A 416 20.36 6.47 -14.10
N LYS A 417 21.04 6.58 -15.25
CA LYS A 417 21.52 7.84 -15.81
C LYS A 417 20.48 8.96 -15.76
N GLY A 418 20.91 10.13 -15.31
CA GLY A 418 20.09 11.34 -15.17
C GLY A 418 19.13 11.37 -13.98
N ASP A 419 18.85 10.25 -13.32
CA ASP A 419 18.01 10.22 -12.11
C ASP A 419 18.88 10.33 -10.85
N VAL A 420 18.36 11.01 -9.83
CA VAL A 420 19.10 11.44 -8.62
C VAL A 420 18.53 10.85 -7.33
N HIS A 421 17.36 10.21 -7.38
CA HIS A 421 16.70 9.73 -6.18
C HIS A 421 17.16 8.31 -5.85
N ASP A 422 17.54 8.09 -4.60
CA ASP A 422 18.15 6.83 -4.16
C ASP A 422 17.60 6.26 -2.86
N ILE A 423 16.62 6.90 -2.22
CA ILE A 423 16.07 6.43 -0.93
C ILE A 423 15.63 4.96 -1.02
N GLY A 424 14.78 4.62 -1.99
CA GLY A 424 14.33 3.24 -2.22
C GLY A 424 15.47 2.27 -2.58
N LYS A 425 16.48 2.73 -3.35
CA LYS A 425 17.68 1.94 -3.67
C LYS A 425 18.49 1.63 -2.41
N ASN A 426 18.70 2.61 -1.54
CA ASN A 426 19.44 2.42 -0.30
C ASN A 426 18.70 1.45 0.62
N ILE A 427 17.37 1.55 0.72
CA ILE A 427 16.53 0.60 1.46
C ILE A 427 16.74 -0.83 0.93
N VAL A 428 16.59 -1.06 -0.37
CA VAL A 428 16.82 -2.39 -1.00
C VAL A 428 18.24 -2.89 -0.73
N SER A 429 19.24 -2.03 -0.84
CA SER A 429 20.65 -2.37 -0.59
C SER A 429 20.86 -2.82 0.85
N VAL A 430 20.26 -2.13 1.82
CA VAL A 430 20.31 -2.51 3.24
C VAL A 430 19.63 -3.85 3.46
N VAL A 431 18.41 -4.04 2.94
CA VAL A 431 17.64 -5.27 3.11
C VAL A 431 18.35 -6.49 2.48
N LEU A 432 18.97 -6.33 1.30
CA LEU A 432 19.77 -7.40 0.70
C LEU A 432 21.07 -7.66 1.49
N SER A 433 21.73 -6.62 1.99
CA SER A 433 22.91 -6.79 2.87
C SER A 433 22.56 -7.58 4.14
N CYS A 434 21.36 -7.38 4.68
CA CYS A 434 20.86 -8.17 5.81
C CYS A 434 20.76 -9.68 5.53
N ASN A 435 20.68 -10.07 4.25
CA ASN A 435 20.57 -11.46 3.80
C ASN A 435 21.90 -11.99 3.22
N ASN A 436 23.03 -11.46 3.68
CA ASN A 436 24.38 -11.87 3.31
C ASN A 436 24.75 -11.66 1.82
N TYR A 437 24.07 -10.73 1.14
CA TYR A 437 24.47 -10.31 -0.21
C TYR A 437 25.52 -9.19 -0.13
N GLU A 438 26.56 -9.28 -0.95
CA GLU A 438 27.54 -8.20 -1.11
C GLU A 438 26.97 -7.15 -2.06
N ILE A 439 26.79 -5.92 -1.59
CA ILE A 439 26.21 -4.83 -2.39
C ILE A 439 27.28 -3.86 -2.84
N VAL A 440 27.36 -3.65 -4.15
CA VAL A 440 28.18 -2.60 -4.76
C VAL A 440 27.24 -1.52 -5.30
N ASP A 441 27.06 -0.47 -4.52
CA ASP A 441 26.23 0.69 -4.87
C ASP A 441 27.04 1.70 -5.69
N LEU A 442 26.65 1.91 -6.95
CA LEU A 442 27.32 2.83 -7.86
C LEU A 442 26.85 4.28 -7.73
N GLY A 443 25.87 4.53 -6.85
CA GLY A 443 25.27 5.83 -6.60
C GLY A 443 24.17 6.19 -7.60
N VAL A 444 24.10 7.47 -7.93
CA VAL A 444 23.05 8.05 -8.79
C VAL A 444 23.61 8.60 -10.10
N MET A 445 22.73 8.83 -11.08
CA MET A 445 23.07 9.28 -12.43
C MET A 445 24.11 8.38 -13.12
N VAL A 446 24.03 7.05 -12.93
CA VAL A 446 25.07 6.12 -13.39
C VAL A 446 24.82 5.71 -14.85
N PRO A 447 25.77 5.93 -15.79
CA PRO A 447 25.65 5.49 -17.18
C PRO A 447 25.65 3.96 -17.31
N ALA A 448 24.94 3.44 -18.32
CA ALA A 448 24.84 2.01 -18.60
C ALA A 448 26.21 1.35 -18.78
N GLU A 449 27.15 2.03 -19.44
CA GLU A 449 28.51 1.50 -19.65
C GLU A 449 29.25 1.27 -18.33
N LYS A 450 29.09 2.20 -17.37
CA LYS A 450 29.71 2.09 -16.04
C LYS A 450 29.09 0.95 -15.24
N ILE A 451 27.77 0.75 -15.33
CA ILE A 451 27.07 -0.34 -14.65
C ILE A 451 27.53 -1.70 -15.21
N ILE A 452 27.58 -1.82 -16.55
CA ILE A 452 28.06 -3.04 -17.22
C ILE A 452 29.51 -3.34 -16.86
N GLN A 453 30.37 -2.32 -16.91
CA GLN A 453 31.80 -2.47 -16.59
C GLN A 453 31.98 -2.92 -15.13
N ALA A 454 31.30 -2.27 -14.18
CA ALA A 454 31.34 -2.65 -12.78
C ALA A 454 30.83 -4.08 -12.55
N ALA A 455 29.74 -4.48 -13.22
CA ALA A 455 29.22 -5.85 -13.12
C ALA A 455 30.21 -6.90 -13.63
N ILE A 456 31.01 -6.58 -14.65
CA ILE A 456 32.07 -7.47 -15.17
C ILE A 456 33.25 -7.51 -14.20
N ASP A 457 33.74 -6.35 -13.75
CA ASP A 457 34.92 -6.24 -12.89
C ASP A 457 34.68 -6.90 -11.54
N GLU A 458 33.49 -6.68 -10.96
CA GLU A 458 33.08 -7.23 -9.68
C GLU A 458 32.54 -8.67 -9.77
N ARG A 459 32.37 -9.19 -10.99
CA ARG A 459 31.76 -10.51 -11.26
C ARG A 459 30.39 -10.64 -10.58
N ALA A 460 29.54 -9.65 -10.79
CA ALA A 460 28.24 -9.57 -10.17
C ALA A 460 27.32 -10.73 -10.57
N ASP A 461 26.53 -11.20 -9.61
CA ASP A 461 25.54 -12.24 -9.81
C ASP A 461 24.17 -11.66 -10.19
N VAL A 462 23.90 -10.40 -9.81
CA VAL A 462 22.65 -9.67 -10.14
C VAL A 462 22.94 -8.18 -10.37
N ILE A 463 22.21 -7.54 -11.28
CA ILE A 463 22.19 -6.08 -11.44
C ILE A 463 20.80 -5.54 -11.07
N GLY A 464 20.73 -4.55 -10.19
CA GLY A 464 19.50 -3.84 -9.83
C GLY A 464 19.52 -2.38 -10.25
N LEU A 465 18.45 -1.95 -10.93
CA LEU A 465 18.26 -0.58 -11.39
C LEU A 465 17.12 0.11 -10.63
N SER A 466 17.34 1.36 -10.25
CA SER A 466 16.34 2.24 -9.64
C SER A 466 16.04 3.45 -10.52
N GLY A 467 14.77 3.87 -10.54
CA GLY A 467 14.32 5.10 -11.21
C GLY A 467 13.03 5.66 -10.61
N LEU A 468 12.95 6.98 -10.46
CA LEU A 468 11.81 7.72 -9.92
C LEU A 468 10.99 8.41 -11.00
N ILE A 469 11.62 8.94 -12.06
CA ILE A 469 10.94 9.75 -13.08
C ILE A 469 10.67 8.96 -14.37
N THR A 470 9.73 9.42 -15.21
CA THR A 470 9.34 8.70 -16.43
C THR A 470 10.48 8.54 -17.45
N PRO A 471 11.42 9.49 -17.62
CA PRO A 471 12.60 9.29 -18.49
C PRO A 471 13.50 8.13 -18.05
N SER A 472 13.51 7.79 -16.77
CA SER A 472 14.31 6.69 -16.21
C SER A 472 13.90 5.33 -16.78
N LEU A 473 12.64 5.19 -17.20
CA LEU A 473 12.14 3.97 -17.84
C LEU A 473 12.84 3.67 -19.18
N ASP A 474 13.13 4.72 -19.96
CA ASP A 474 13.84 4.56 -21.23
C ASP A 474 15.31 4.18 -21.00
N GLU A 475 15.95 4.72 -19.96
CA GLU A 475 17.31 4.33 -19.56
C GLU A 475 17.37 2.86 -19.13
N MET A 476 16.34 2.35 -18.44
CA MET A 476 16.24 0.91 -18.11
C MET A 476 16.08 0.03 -19.36
N VAL A 477 15.30 0.48 -20.35
CA VAL A 477 15.21 -0.21 -21.66
C VAL A 477 16.54 -0.17 -22.39
N HIS A 478 17.25 0.96 -22.37
CA HIS A 478 18.58 1.10 -22.95
C HIS A 478 19.58 0.14 -22.29
N MET A 479 19.59 0.07 -20.96
CA MET A 479 20.43 -0.85 -20.21
C MET A 479 20.17 -2.31 -20.60
N ALA A 480 18.90 -2.74 -20.70
CA ALA A 480 18.55 -4.09 -21.15
C ALA A 480 19.13 -4.41 -22.54
N LYS A 481 19.06 -3.47 -23.49
CA LYS A 481 19.66 -3.62 -24.83
C LYS A 481 21.19 -3.70 -24.78
N GLU A 482 21.84 -2.86 -23.98
CA GLU A 482 23.30 -2.86 -23.86
C GLU A 482 23.80 -4.11 -23.13
N MET A 483 23.06 -4.65 -22.15
CA MET A 483 23.37 -5.95 -21.53
C MET A 483 23.29 -7.10 -22.53
N GLU A 484 22.26 -7.12 -23.38
CA GLU A 484 22.14 -8.11 -24.46
C GLU A 484 23.31 -8.00 -25.45
N ARG A 485 23.66 -6.76 -25.85
CA ARG A 485 24.77 -6.46 -26.75
C ARG A 485 26.13 -6.84 -26.16
N ALA A 486 26.32 -6.60 -24.87
CA ALA A 486 27.50 -7.00 -24.09
C ALA A 486 27.53 -8.51 -23.79
N ASN A 487 26.52 -9.27 -24.26
CA ASN A 487 26.44 -10.71 -24.12
C ASN A 487 26.42 -11.20 -22.65
N LEU A 488 25.85 -10.39 -21.75
CA LEU A 488 25.70 -10.74 -20.34
C LEU A 488 24.52 -11.68 -20.14
N SER A 489 24.61 -12.60 -19.16
CA SER A 489 23.51 -13.48 -18.73
C SER A 489 23.11 -13.27 -17.26
N ILE A 490 23.52 -12.13 -16.69
CA ILE A 490 23.27 -11.73 -15.31
C ILE A 490 21.81 -11.27 -15.19
N PRO A 491 21.02 -11.80 -14.22
CA PRO A 491 19.67 -11.30 -13.95
C PRO A 491 19.61 -9.78 -13.72
N LEU A 492 18.56 -9.16 -14.24
CA LEU A 492 18.30 -7.72 -14.18
C LEU A 492 17.05 -7.44 -13.34
N LEU A 493 17.21 -6.81 -12.18
CA LEU A 493 16.12 -6.33 -11.32
C LEU A 493 15.75 -4.90 -11.72
N ILE A 494 14.46 -4.64 -11.86
CA ILE A 494 13.89 -3.33 -12.17
C ILE A 494 13.00 -2.89 -11.01
N GLY A 495 13.25 -1.72 -10.44
CA GLY A 495 12.43 -1.13 -9.38
C GLY A 495 12.46 0.40 -9.37
N GLY A 496 11.64 0.99 -8.49
CA GLY A 496 11.47 2.45 -8.35
C GLY A 496 10.08 2.95 -8.76
N ALA A 497 9.72 4.17 -8.38
CA ALA A 497 8.33 4.64 -8.36
C ALA A 497 7.60 4.63 -9.72
N THR A 498 8.32 4.86 -10.82
CA THR A 498 7.73 4.84 -12.17
C THR A 498 7.72 3.45 -12.80
N THR A 499 8.39 2.48 -12.21
CA THR A 499 8.47 1.12 -12.73
C THR A 499 7.18 0.35 -12.46
N SER A 500 6.87 -0.61 -13.33
CA SER A 500 5.75 -1.51 -13.13
C SER A 500 6.02 -2.85 -13.79
N LYS A 501 5.30 -3.87 -13.31
CA LYS A 501 5.31 -5.21 -13.91
C LYS A 501 4.91 -5.17 -15.39
N VAL A 502 3.90 -4.37 -15.73
CA VAL A 502 3.43 -4.21 -17.11
C VAL A 502 4.49 -3.57 -17.99
N HIS A 503 5.08 -2.44 -17.56
CA HIS A 503 6.14 -1.78 -18.31
C HIS A 503 7.34 -2.71 -18.52
N THR A 504 7.76 -3.41 -17.48
CA THR A 504 8.90 -4.33 -17.53
C THR A 504 8.65 -5.48 -18.51
N ALA A 505 7.48 -6.12 -18.43
CA ALA A 505 7.11 -7.21 -19.33
C ALA A 505 6.97 -6.77 -20.80
N VAL A 506 6.44 -5.57 -21.05
CA VAL A 506 6.13 -5.09 -22.41
C VAL A 506 7.33 -4.42 -23.08
N LYS A 507 8.15 -3.65 -22.33
CA LYS A 507 9.17 -2.76 -22.90
C LYS A 507 10.60 -3.12 -22.52
N ILE A 508 10.86 -3.76 -21.38
CA ILE A 508 12.23 -4.04 -20.91
C ILE A 508 12.64 -5.48 -21.26
N GLU A 509 11.91 -6.48 -20.74
CA GLU A 509 12.29 -7.91 -20.85
C GLU A 509 12.51 -8.36 -22.30
N GLN A 510 11.71 -7.85 -23.24
CA GLN A 510 11.84 -8.21 -24.66
C GLN A 510 13.21 -7.85 -25.26
N ASN A 511 13.90 -6.86 -24.69
CA ASN A 511 15.21 -6.41 -25.15
C ASN A 511 16.38 -7.16 -24.51
N TYR A 512 16.14 -8.04 -23.52
CA TYR A 512 17.18 -8.81 -22.84
C TYR A 512 16.77 -10.28 -22.66
N GLN A 513 17.23 -11.13 -23.58
CA GLN A 513 16.83 -12.54 -23.68
C GLN A 513 17.86 -13.49 -23.05
N LYS A 514 19.13 -13.07 -22.98
CA LYS A 514 20.22 -13.88 -22.41
C LYS A 514 20.13 -14.08 -20.91
N GLY A 515 19.57 -13.11 -20.18
CA GLY A 515 19.28 -13.22 -18.75
C GLY A 515 17.78 -13.22 -18.48
N GLN A 516 17.42 -13.02 -17.21
CA GLN A 516 16.04 -12.80 -16.79
C GLN A 516 15.88 -11.38 -16.26
N THR A 517 14.90 -10.65 -16.78
CA THR A 517 14.49 -9.36 -16.23
C THR A 517 13.34 -9.59 -15.25
N VAL A 518 13.40 -9.01 -14.05
CA VAL A 518 12.35 -9.13 -13.03
C VAL A 518 12.03 -7.76 -12.44
N HIS A 519 10.76 -7.36 -12.52
CA HIS A 519 10.23 -6.23 -11.77
C HIS A 519 10.04 -6.60 -10.31
N VAL A 520 10.63 -5.82 -9.41
CA VAL A 520 10.49 -5.97 -7.96
C VAL A 520 9.75 -4.75 -7.43
N LEU A 521 8.66 -5.01 -6.70
CA LEU A 521 7.75 -3.96 -6.24
C LEU A 521 8.35 -3.12 -5.10
N ASP A 522 8.95 -3.80 -4.13
CA ASP A 522 9.34 -3.25 -2.84
C ASP A 522 10.59 -3.97 -2.31
N ALA A 523 11.19 -3.45 -1.23
CA ALA A 523 12.42 -4.03 -0.69
C ALA A 523 12.19 -5.39 -0.02
N SER A 524 10.99 -5.66 0.50
CA SER A 524 10.67 -6.95 1.12
C SER A 524 10.77 -8.11 0.12
N ARG A 525 10.31 -7.87 -1.11
CA ARG A 525 10.31 -8.88 -2.18
C ARG A 525 11.67 -9.05 -2.84
N SER A 526 12.59 -8.08 -2.72
CA SER A 526 13.90 -8.18 -3.40
C SER A 526 14.71 -9.37 -2.91
N VAL A 527 14.63 -9.70 -1.61
CA VAL A 527 15.35 -10.84 -1.02
C VAL A 527 14.92 -12.14 -1.66
N THR A 528 13.62 -12.45 -1.61
CA THR A 528 13.04 -13.68 -2.15
C THR A 528 13.32 -13.83 -3.64
N VAL A 529 13.28 -12.72 -4.40
CA VAL A 529 13.57 -12.74 -5.83
C VAL A 529 15.05 -13.06 -6.09
N VAL A 530 15.98 -12.41 -5.38
CA VAL A 530 17.43 -12.69 -5.54
C VAL A 530 17.76 -14.12 -5.12
N GLU A 531 17.21 -14.59 -3.99
CA GLU A 531 17.38 -15.96 -3.51
C GLU A 531 16.91 -16.98 -4.56
N GLN A 532 15.73 -16.77 -5.16
CA GLN A 532 15.21 -17.66 -6.20
C GLN A 532 16.02 -17.62 -7.48
N LEU A 533 16.60 -16.46 -7.84
CA LEU A 533 17.44 -16.30 -9.04
C LEU A 533 18.83 -16.93 -8.90
N LEU A 534 19.36 -17.02 -7.68
CA LEU A 534 20.68 -17.59 -7.38
C LEU A 534 20.61 -19.04 -6.85
N GLY A 535 19.45 -19.47 -6.36
CA GLY A 535 19.24 -20.78 -5.76
C GLY A 535 18.90 -21.92 -6.74
N HIS A 536 18.65 -23.10 -6.19
CA HIS A 536 18.39 -24.33 -6.95
C HIS A 536 17.07 -24.32 -7.75
N LYS A 537 16.13 -23.43 -7.41
CA LYS A 537 14.83 -23.31 -8.10
C LYS A 537 14.84 -22.30 -9.26
N LYS A 538 16.01 -21.74 -9.60
CA LYS A 538 16.19 -20.72 -10.64
C LYS A 538 15.45 -21.04 -11.94
N ASP A 539 15.64 -22.22 -12.51
CA ASP A 539 15.05 -22.56 -13.81
C ASP A 539 13.52 -22.57 -13.79
N GLN A 540 12.93 -23.05 -12.69
CA GLN A 540 11.49 -23.05 -12.51
C GLN A 540 10.95 -21.63 -12.30
N PHE A 541 11.60 -20.84 -11.45
CA PHE A 541 11.23 -19.45 -11.21
C PHE A 541 11.29 -18.60 -12.48
N VAL A 542 12.39 -18.71 -13.24
CA VAL A 542 12.56 -18.03 -14.54
C VAL A 542 11.45 -18.42 -15.52
N LYS A 543 11.09 -19.70 -15.58
CA LYS A 543 10.02 -20.20 -16.44
C LYS A 543 8.65 -19.60 -16.05
N ASP A 544 8.36 -19.53 -14.76
CA ASP A 544 7.10 -19.01 -14.25
C ASP A 544 6.97 -17.51 -14.49
N ILE A 545 8.04 -16.74 -14.26
CA ILE A 545 8.08 -15.30 -14.56
C ILE A 545 7.91 -15.04 -16.06
N ARG A 546 8.58 -15.78 -16.93
CA ARG A 546 8.43 -15.63 -18.40
C ARG A 546 7.01 -15.93 -18.85
N ALA A 547 6.38 -16.97 -18.31
CA ALA A 547 5.00 -17.31 -18.60
C ALA A 547 4.04 -16.21 -18.12
N ASP A 548 4.29 -15.67 -16.93
CA ASP A 548 3.52 -14.59 -16.37
C ASP A 548 3.63 -13.29 -17.18
N TYR A 549 4.84 -12.90 -17.60
CA TYR A 549 5.07 -11.74 -18.45
C TYR A 549 4.47 -11.91 -19.84
N ALA A 550 4.46 -13.13 -20.39
CA ALA A 550 3.73 -13.43 -21.61
C ALA A 550 2.22 -13.18 -21.47
N ARG A 551 1.60 -13.62 -20.36
CA ARG A 551 0.17 -13.35 -20.06
C ARG A 551 -0.11 -11.86 -19.91
N VAL A 552 0.76 -11.14 -19.20
CA VAL A 552 0.63 -9.68 -19.02
C VAL A 552 0.69 -8.95 -20.36
N ARG A 553 1.61 -9.33 -21.25
CA ARG A 553 1.69 -8.79 -22.62
C ARG A 553 0.43 -9.07 -23.42
N GLU A 554 -0.03 -10.31 -23.44
CA GLU A 554 -1.24 -10.70 -24.17
C GLU A 554 -2.48 -9.93 -23.65
N HIS A 555 -2.61 -9.79 -22.34
CA HIS A 555 -3.68 -9.00 -21.71
C HIS A 555 -3.59 -7.52 -22.11
N HIS A 556 -2.39 -6.93 -22.05
CA HIS A 556 -2.16 -5.54 -22.44
C HIS A 556 -2.49 -5.30 -23.92
N GLU A 557 -2.11 -6.23 -24.81
CA GLU A 557 -2.45 -6.17 -26.24
C GLU A 557 -3.96 -6.26 -26.50
N LYS A 558 -4.67 -7.17 -25.82
CA LYS A 558 -6.13 -7.30 -25.93
C LYS A 558 -6.88 -6.05 -25.48
N HIS A 559 -6.40 -5.38 -24.44
CA HIS A 559 -7.03 -4.18 -23.88
C HIS A 559 -6.60 -2.87 -24.56
N ARG A 560 -5.62 -2.93 -25.47
CA ARG A 560 -5.15 -1.79 -26.25
C ARG A 560 -6.24 -1.15 -27.12
N GLY A 561 -7.28 -1.92 -27.46
CA GLY A 561 -8.39 -1.48 -28.33
C GLY A 561 -9.66 -0.99 -27.63
N ALA A 562 -9.72 -0.94 -26.29
CA ALA A 562 -11.00 -0.78 -25.58
C ALA A 562 -11.50 0.68 -25.41
N LYS A 563 -10.66 1.70 -25.61
CA LYS A 563 -11.07 3.11 -25.47
C LYS A 563 -11.07 3.83 -26.81
N GLN A 564 -12.23 4.38 -27.18
CA GLN A 564 -12.34 5.24 -28.37
C GLN A 564 -11.56 6.53 -28.12
N VAL A 565 -10.57 6.82 -28.96
CA VAL A 565 -9.72 8.02 -28.87
C VAL A 565 -10.10 9.00 -29.98
N LEU A 566 -10.11 10.29 -29.68
CA LEU A 566 -10.42 11.39 -30.59
C LEU A 566 -9.15 11.87 -31.29
N SER A 567 -9.28 12.39 -32.51
CA SER A 567 -8.22 13.20 -33.12
C SER A 567 -7.93 14.42 -32.26
N TYR A 568 -6.72 14.98 -32.34
CA TYR A 568 -6.37 16.19 -31.60
C TYR A 568 -7.31 17.35 -31.95
N ALA A 569 -7.66 17.49 -33.23
CA ALA A 569 -8.60 18.48 -33.71
C ALA A 569 -10.01 18.32 -33.11
N ASP A 570 -10.49 17.10 -32.90
CA ASP A 570 -11.80 16.86 -32.29
C ASP A 570 -11.77 17.02 -30.76
N ALA A 571 -10.65 16.66 -30.12
CA ALA A 571 -10.43 16.94 -28.70
C ALA A 571 -10.45 18.45 -28.41
N LEU A 572 -9.84 19.26 -29.28
CA LEU A 572 -9.88 20.74 -29.21
C LEU A 572 -11.30 21.30 -29.33
N LYS A 573 -12.16 20.70 -30.17
CA LYS A 573 -13.57 21.10 -30.28
C LYS A 573 -14.36 20.78 -29.01
N ASN A 574 -13.96 19.77 -28.26
CA ASN A 574 -14.57 19.36 -26.99
C ASN A 574 -13.80 19.91 -25.77
N LYS A 575 -13.12 21.06 -25.91
CA LYS A 575 -12.41 21.71 -24.81
C LYS A 575 -13.36 22.17 -23.70
N LEU A 576 -12.82 22.35 -22.50
CA LEU A 576 -13.54 23.02 -21.43
C LEU A 576 -13.73 24.50 -21.80
N VAL A 577 -14.94 25.02 -21.62
CA VAL A 577 -15.27 26.43 -21.86
C VAL A 577 -15.67 27.03 -20.52
N LEU A 578 -14.86 27.97 -20.03
CA LEU A 578 -15.08 28.70 -18.78
C LEU A 578 -15.45 30.15 -19.08
N GLU A 579 -16.24 30.74 -18.18
CA GLU A 579 -16.52 32.17 -18.21
C GLU A 579 -15.49 32.94 -17.39
N PHE A 580 -14.80 33.86 -18.04
CA PHE A 580 -13.76 34.70 -17.44
C PHE A 580 -14.30 36.11 -17.18
N ASN A 581 -14.17 36.59 -15.95
CA ASN A 581 -14.63 37.91 -15.52
C ASN A 581 -13.81 38.40 -14.30
N SER A 582 -14.20 39.53 -13.71
CA SER A 582 -13.50 40.12 -12.55
C SER A 582 -13.63 39.32 -11.24
N GLU A 583 -14.53 38.35 -11.17
CA GLU A 583 -14.68 37.44 -10.03
C GLU A 583 -13.82 36.18 -10.19
N THR A 584 -13.61 35.70 -11.42
CA THR A 584 -12.79 34.52 -11.71
C THR A 584 -11.32 34.84 -11.99
N ILE A 585 -10.99 36.07 -12.41
CA ILE A 585 -9.62 36.55 -12.59
C ILE A 585 -9.26 37.57 -11.52
N LYS A 586 -8.25 37.26 -10.71
CA LYS A 586 -7.66 38.19 -9.75
C LYS A 586 -6.29 38.67 -10.23
N LYS A 587 -6.14 39.99 -10.32
CA LYS A 587 -4.81 40.62 -10.49
C LYS A 587 -3.93 40.35 -9.27
N PRO A 588 -2.72 39.78 -9.45
CA PRO A 588 -1.76 39.58 -8.38
C PRO A 588 -1.38 40.88 -7.68
N ASN A 589 -1.17 40.82 -6.36
CA ASN A 589 -0.66 41.95 -5.59
C ASN A 589 0.79 42.27 -5.96
N GLN A 590 1.56 41.25 -6.35
CA GLN A 590 2.96 41.37 -6.77
C GLN A 590 3.20 40.54 -8.04
N LEU A 591 3.74 41.19 -9.08
CA LEU A 591 4.18 40.57 -10.34
C LEU A 591 5.70 40.47 -10.38
N GLY A 592 6.22 39.58 -11.21
CA GLY A 592 7.65 39.35 -11.39
C GLY A 592 8.20 38.25 -10.47
N VAL A 593 9.53 38.14 -10.42
CA VAL A 593 10.28 37.07 -9.71
C VAL A 593 10.68 37.52 -8.32
N GLN A 594 10.26 36.73 -7.33
CA GLN A 594 10.51 36.89 -5.91
C GLN A 594 11.45 35.76 -5.44
N VAL A 595 12.35 36.08 -4.52
CA VAL A 595 13.38 35.16 -4.02
C VAL A 595 13.30 35.08 -2.51
N ILE A 596 13.34 33.86 -1.99
CA ILE A 596 13.51 33.54 -0.57
C ILE A 596 14.84 32.82 -0.45
N GLU A 597 15.87 33.54 0.01
CA GLU A 597 17.23 33.00 0.13
C GLU A 597 17.40 32.07 1.34
N GLN A 598 16.56 32.22 2.36
CA GLN A 598 16.58 31.40 3.58
C GLN A 598 15.23 31.45 4.28
N GLN A 599 14.42 30.41 4.08
CA GLN A 599 13.19 30.19 4.83
C GLN A 599 13.51 29.56 6.19
N ASP A 600 12.87 30.04 7.26
CA ASP A 600 12.96 29.41 8.56
C ASP A 600 12.29 28.03 8.51
N LEU A 601 13.06 26.97 8.77
CA LEU A 601 12.57 25.59 8.74
C LEU A 601 11.46 25.35 9.77
N SER A 602 11.46 26.07 10.89
CA SER A 602 10.43 25.93 11.92
C SER A 602 9.04 26.35 11.43
N GLU A 603 8.97 27.26 10.44
CA GLU A 603 7.71 27.65 9.79
C GLU A 603 7.19 26.59 8.83
N LEU A 604 8.06 25.70 8.34
CA LEU A 604 7.70 24.62 7.41
C LEU A 604 7.19 23.38 8.13
N VAL A 605 7.67 23.10 9.34
CA VAL A 605 7.29 21.90 10.12
C VAL A 605 5.76 21.69 10.23
N PRO A 606 4.93 22.73 10.47
CA PRO A 606 3.46 22.56 10.54
C PRO A 606 2.80 22.16 9.22
N TYR A 607 3.49 22.31 8.09
CA TYR A 607 2.98 21.99 6.74
C TYR A 607 3.42 20.60 6.26
N ILE A 608 4.11 19.81 7.09
CA ILE A 608 4.54 18.47 6.72
C ILE A 608 3.34 17.53 6.63
N ASP A 609 3.17 16.87 5.48
CA ASP A 609 2.41 15.63 5.36
C ASP A 609 3.31 14.44 5.73
N TRP A 610 3.02 13.83 6.86
CA TRP A 610 3.74 12.66 7.39
C TRP A 610 3.32 11.35 6.71
N THR A 611 2.21 11.31 5.98
CA THR A 611 1.75 10.06 5.35
C THR A 611 2.79 9.49 4.38
N PRO A 612 3.38 10.27 3.45
CA PRO A 612 4.40 9.72 2.55
C PRO A 612 5.75 9.46 3.25
N PHE A 613 6.01 10.08 4.42
CA PHE A 613 7.16 9.72 5.25
C PHE A 613 7.04 8.27 5.74
N PHE A 614 5.88 7.84 6.27
CA PHE A 614 5.67 6.45 6.66
C PHE A 614 5.71 5.48 5.47
N GLN A 615 5.17 5.89 4.31
CA GLN A 615 5.23 5.08 3.09
C GLN A 615 6.68 4.84 2.62
N THR A 616 7.57 5.83 2.78
CA THR A 616 9.00 5.69 2.49
C THR A 616 9.65 4.60 3.36
N TRP A 617 9.15 4.42 4.58
CA TRP A 617 9.57 3.39 5.52
C TRP A 617 8.73 2.10 5.42
N GLU A 618 7.99 1.91 4.32
CA GLU A 618 7.08 0.77 4.09
C GLU A 618 6.09 0.51 5.25
N LEU A 619 5.68 1.59 5.93
CA LEU A 619 4.60 1.57 6.91
C LEU A 619 3.34 2.17 6.25
N HIS A 620 2.40 1.31 5.91
CA HIS A 620 1.16 1.71 5.23
C HIS A 620 0.10 2.15 6.24
N GLY A 621 -0.41 3.37 6.06
CA GLY A 621 -1.45 3.94 6.90
C GLY A 621 -1.43 5.48 6.83
N LYS A 622 -2.58 6.12 7.07
CA LYS A 622 -2.67 7.59 7.07
C LYS A 622 -2.24 8.17 8.41
N PHE A 623 -1.38 9.18 8.43
CA PHE A 623 -1.09 9.94 9.65
C PHE A 623 -2.29 10.82 10.06
N PRO A 624 -2.58 11.02 11.35
CA PRO A 624 -1.95 10.42 12.54
C PRO A 624 -2.52 9.06 12.94
N ARG A 625 -3.49 8.50 12.19
CA ARG A 625 -4.14 7.22 12.53
C ARG A 625 -3.15 6.06 12.61
N ILE A 626 -2.14 6.06 11.74
CA ILE A 626 -1.08 5.02 11.72
C ILE A 626 -0.36 4.89 13.06
N LEU A 627 -0.27 5.94 13.88
CA LEU A 627 0.35 5.89 15.21
C LEU A 627 -0.43 5.01 16.21
N LYS A 628 -1.73 4.80 15.95
CA LYS A 628 -2.63 4.00 16.79
C LYS A 628 -3.02 2.69 16.10
N ASP A 629 -2.37 2.36 15.00
CA ASP A 629 -2.58 1.09 14.30
C ASP A 629 -2.22 -0.09 15.21
N GLU A 630 -3.04 -1.13 15.22
CA GLU A 630 -2.88 -2.27 16.14
C GLU A 630 -1.65 -3.13 15.80
N VAL A 631 -1.22 -3.14 14.53
CA VAL A 631 -0.09 -3.94 14.04
C VAL A 631 1.18 -3.10 13.98
N VAL A 632 1.12 -1.94 13.30
CA VAL A 632 2.31 -1.10 13.05
C VAL A 632 2.43 0.09 13.98
N GLY A 633 1.41 0.41 14.78
CA GLY A 633 1.32 1.72 15.44
C GLY A 633 2.40 1.98 16.48
N LYS A 634 2.88 0.94 17.16
CA LYS A 634 4.03 1.03 18.06
C LYS A 634 5.30 1.46 17.32
N GLU A 635 5.59 0.81 16.20
CA GLU A 635 6.79 1.08 15.42
C GLU A 635 6.67 2.38 14.62
N ALA A 636 5.47 2.72 14.14
CA ALA A 636 5.16 4.01 13.56
C ALA A 636 5.37 5.15 14.58
N THR A 637 4.94 4.95 15.84
CA THR A 637 5.16 5.92 16.92
C THR A 637 6.64 6.09 17.22
N GLN A 638 7.41 4.99 17.34
CA GLN A 638 8.85 5.09 17.57
C GLN A 638 9.58 5.77 16.41
N LEU A 639 9.26 5.41 15.17
CA LEU A 639 9.83 6.05 13.98
C LEU A 639 9.50 7.55 13.94
N TYR A 640 8.26 7.91 14.30
CA TYR A 640 7.85 9.31 14.38
C TYR A 640 8.62 10.07 15.45
N GLU A 641 8.83 9.50 16.63
CA GLU A 641 9.62 10.11 17.70
C GLU A 641 11.08 10.33 17.27
N ASP A 642 11.70 9.34 16.62
CA ASP A 642 13.06 9.43 16.08
C ASP A 642 13.14 10.53 15.00
N ALA A 643 12.15 10.60 14.11
CA ALA A 643 12.03 11.63 13.09
C ALA A 643 11.84 13.04 13.68
N GLN A 644 11.02 13.17 14.72
CA GLN A 644 10.81 14.43 15.45
C GLN A 644 12.10 14.89 16.14
N HIS A 645 12.87 13.96 16.73
CA HIS A 645 14.16 14.28 17.34
C HIS A 645 15.15 14.81 16.30
N MET A 646 15.34 14.10 15.19
CA MET A 646 16.24 14.55 14.13
C MET A 646 15.75 15.84 13.47
N LEU A 647 14.44 15.99 13.23
CA LEU A 647 13.85 17.20 12.69
C LEU A 647 14.13 18.40 13.60
N LYS A 648 14.02 18.22 14.91
CA LYS A 648 14.39 19.25 15.89
C LYS A 648 15.86 19.64 15.76
N GLN A 649 16.78 18.67 15.64
CA GLN A 649 18.20 18.96 15.43
C GLN A 649 18.45 19.71 14.12
N ILE A 650 17.81 19.28 13.02
CA ILE A 650 17.89 19.94 11.71
C ILE A 650 17.48 21.42 11.82
N VAL A 651 16.41 21.71 12.56
CA VAL A 651 15.89 23.07 12.77
C VAL A 651 16.80 23.88 13.71
N ASP A 652 17.12 23.35 14.89
CA ASP A 652 17.88 24.04 15.93
C ASP A 652 19.32 24.34 15.49
N GLU A 653 19.96 23.38 14.82
CA GLU A 653 21.35 23.47 14.35
C GLU A 653 21.47 23.97 12.90
N LYS A 654 20.34 24.17 12.20
CA LYS A 654 20.27 24.65 10.81
C LYS A 654 21.08 23.81 9.83
N TRP A 655 20.94 22.49 9.91
CA TRP A 655 21.63 21.55 9.02
C TRP A 655 21.27 21.76 7.54
N LEU A 656 20.03 22.17 7.27
CA LEU A 656 19.50 22.35 5.93
C LEU A 656 19.15 23.81 5.66
N THR A 657 19.32 24.26 4.41
CA THR A 657 18.89 25.59 3.96
C THR A 657 17.74 25.49 2.97
N ALA A 658 16.58 26.03 3.35
CA ALA A 658 15.42 26.09 2.48
C ALA A 658 15.43 27.37 1.62
N LYS A 659 15.40 27.21 0.29
CA LYS A 659 15.37 28.31 -0.69
C LYS A 659 14.17 28.20 -1.62
N ALA A 660 13.63 29.34 -2.03
CA ALA A 660 12.57 29.40 -3.03
C ALA A 660 12.77 30.54 -4.02
N VAL A 661 12.37 30.29 -5.26
CA VAL A 661 12.19 31.32 -6.29
C VAL A 661 10.82 31.09 -6.90
N TYR A 662 10.02 32.15 -6.96
CA TYR A 662 8.68 32.07 -7.50
C TYR A 662 8.30 33.38 -8.17
N GLY A 663 7.36 33.34 -9.10
CA GLY A 663 6.92 34.55 -9.77
C GLY A 663 5.55 34.41 -10.38
N ILE A 664 4.89 35.55 -10.58
CA ILE A 664 3.59 35.62 -11.24
C ILE A 664 3.69 36.60 -12.39
N PHE A 665 3.19 36.17 -13.54
CA PHE A 665 3.36 36.87 -14.81
C PHE A 665 2.01 37.03 -15.49
N PRO A 666 1.77 38.15 -16.20
CA PRO A 666 0.64 38.24 -17.11
C PRO A 666 0.71 37.13 -18.14
N ALA A 667 -0.40 36.45 -18.37
CA ALA A 667 -0.45 35.29 -19.24
C ALA A 667 -1.83 35.16 -19.92
N ASN A 668 -1.86 34.54 -21.10
CA ASN A 668 -3.10 34.21 -21.78
C ASN A 668 -2.97 32.90 -22.56
N SER A 669 -4.07 32.15 -22.64
CA SER A 669 -4.09 30.93 -23.42
C SER A 669 -4.24 31.21 -24.92
N ILE A 670 -3.55 30.41 -25.72
CA ILE A 670 -3.66 30.35 -27.18
C ILE A 670 -3.77 28.87 -27.56
N ALA A 671 -4.98 28.45 -27.95
CA ALA A 671 -5.32 27.04 -28.11
C ALA A 671 -4.97 26.24 -26.84
N ASP A 672 -3.95 25.39 -26.89
CA ASP A 672 -3.50 24.54 -25.77
C ASP A 672 -2.21 25.03 -25.12
N ASP A 673 -1.70 26.21 -25.50
CA ASP A 673 -0.53 26.82 -24.88
C ASP A 673 -0.91 28.04 -24.06
N ILE A 674 0.01 28.49 -23.21
CA ILE A 674 -0.12 29.70 -22.42
C ILE A 674 1.09 30.60 -22.72
N GLU A 675 0.84 31.73 -23.37
CA GLU A 675 1.87 32.77 -23.56
C GLU A 675 2.08 33.51 -22.24
N ILE A 676 3.34 33.68 -21.85
CA ILE A 676 3.76 34.37 -20.63
C ILE A 676 4.45 35.66 -21.03
N TYR A 677 4.00 36.80 -20.50
CA TYR A 677 4.46 38.13 -20.91
C TYR A 677 5.34 38.81 -19.88
N SER A 678 6.17 39.74 -20.37
CA SER A 678 7.04 40.57 -19.53
C SER A 678 6.29 41.59 -18.67
N ASP A 679 5.14 42.05 -19.16
CA ASP A 679 4.30 43.04 -18.49
C ASP A 679 2.84 42.95 -18.97
N GLU A 680 1.96 43.75 -18.35
CA GLU A 680 0.52 43.78 -18.67
C GLU A 680 0.21 44.36 -20.06
N GLN A 681 1.18 44.94 -20.77
CA GLN A 681 0.99 45.38 -22.15
C GLN A 681 0.93 44.20 -23.12
N ARG A 682 1.44 43.02 -22.71
CA ARG A 682 1.43 41.77 -23.51
C ARG A 682 2.08 41.92 -24.89
N THR A 683 3.08 42.78 -24.98
CA THR A 683 3.81 43.06 -26.25
C THR A 683 5.03 42.17 -26.44
N SER A 684 5.66 41.73 -25.35
CA SER A 684 6.85 40.87 -25.36
C SER A 684 6.59 39.60 -24.56
N VAL A 685 6.70 38.46 -25.25
CA VAL A 685 6.56 37.10 -24.70
C VAL A 685 7.89 36.67 -24.08
N LEU A 686 7.89 36.34 -22.79
CA LEU A 686 9.04 35.80 -22.06
C LEU A 686 9.23 34.30 -22.29
N GLY A 687 8.13 33.57 -22.42
CA GLY A 687 8.11 32.13 -22.58
C GLY A 687 6.72 31.63 -22.92
N ILE A 688 6.63 30.35 -23.26
CA ILE A 688 5.37 29.67 -23.54
C ILE A 688 5.34 28.41 -22.70
N GLN A 689 4.30 28.26 -21.88
CA GLN A 689 4.00 26.98 -21.24
C GLN A 689 3.15 26.18 -22.23
N HIS A 690 3.63 24.99 -22.60
CA HIS A 690 2.94 24.14 -23.55
C HIS A 690 2.14 23.06 -22.84
N SER A 691 0.83 23.02 -23.05
CA SER A 691 -0.04 21.99 -22.46
C SER A 691 -0.44 20.91 -23.47
N LEU A 692 -0.72 19.73 -22.92
CA LEU A 692 -1.30 18.59 -23.61
C LEU A 692 -2.78 18.46 -23.23
N ARG A 693 -3.58 17.91 -24.13
CA ARG A 693 -5.01 17.71 -24.00
C ARG A 693 -5.38 16.24 -23.96
N GLN A 694 -6.33 15.90 -23.10
CA GLN A 694 -6.92 14.55 -23.06
C GLN A 694 -7.51 14.19 -24.42
N GLN A 695 -7.21 13.01 -24.98
CA GLN A 695 -7.79 12.56 -26.25
C GLN A 695 -8.76 11.38 -26.13
N THR A 696 -8.91 10.78 -24.95
CA THR A 696 -9.94 9.76 -24.75
C THR A 696 -11.33 10.37 -24.93
N LYS A 697 -12.20 9.72 -25.73
CA LYS A 697 -13.59 10.18 -25.91
C LYS A 697 -14.32 10.14 -24.57
N LYS A 698 -14.86 11.29 -24.19
CA LYS A 698 -15.61 11.47 -22.94
C LYS A 698 -17.09 11.14 -23.13
N ALA A 699 -17.80 10.93 -22.02
CA ALA A 699 -19.25 10.86 -22.04
C ALA A 699 -19.86 12.19 -22.52
N ALA A 700 -21.09 12.16 -23.03
CA ALA A 700 -21.76 13.37 -23.50
C ALA A 700 -21.81 14.44 -22.39
N GLY A 701 -21.42 15.68 -22.73
CA GLY A 701 -21.35 16.80 -21.79
C GLY A 701 -20.06 16.90 -20.97
N GLN A 702 -19.13 15.94 -21.07
CA GLN A 702 -17.83 16.02 -20.40
C GLN A 702 -16.74 16.51 -21.36
N PRO A 703 -15.91 17.50 -20.95
CA PRO A 703 -14.86 18.06 -21.79
C PRO A 703 -13.58 17.20 -21.78
N ASN A 704 -12.80 17.38 -22.84
CA ASN A 704 -11.43 16.90 -22.95
C ASN A 704 -10.50 17.99 -22.38
N LEU A 705 -10.00 17.80 -21.16
CA LEU A 705 -9.28 18.84 -20.41
C LEU A 705 -7.84 19.08 -20.93
N SER A 706 -7.41 20.35 -20.86
CA SER A 706 -6.02 20.83 -20.94
C SER A 706 -5.80 21.87 -19.84
N LEU A 707 -4.58 22.00 -19.30
CA LEU A 707 -4.29 23.03 -18.28
C LEU A 707 -4.48 24.45 -18.83
N ALA A 708 -4.24 24.66 -20.13
CA ALA A 708 -4.48 25.94 -20.79
C ALA A 708 -5.95 26.40 -20.75
N ASP A 709 -6.91 25.49 -20.53
CA ASP A 709 -8.33 25.82 -20.42
C ASP A 709 -8.65 26.69 -19.18
N PHE A 710 -7.76 26.67 -18.17
CA PHE A 710 -7.94 27.41 -16.92
C PHE A 710 -7.36 28.84 -16.95
N ILE A 711 -6.87 29.30 -18.10
CA ILE A 711 -6.35 30.66 -18.30
C ILE A 711 -7.16 31.35 -19.40
N ALA A 712 -7.49 32.63 -19.20
CA ALA A 712 -8.30 33.40 -20.13
C ALA A 712 -7.69 33.42 -21.55
N PRO A 713 -8.47 33.06 -22.59
CA PRO A 713 -7.99 33.10 -23.96
C PRO A 713 -7.61 34.51 -24.40
N LYS A 714 -6.51 34.64 -25.14
CA LYS A 714 -6.00 35.93 -25.63
C LYS A 714 -7.04 36.73 -26.44
N GLU A 715 -7.88 36.04 -27.18
CA GLU A 715 -8.97 36.59 -28.00
C GLU A 715 -10.07 37.29 -27.18
N THR A 716 -10.20 36.98 -25.89
CA THR A 716 -11.15 37.68 -24.99
C THR A 716 -10.72 39.11 -24.67
N GLY A 717 -9.43 39.44 -24.86
CA GLY A 717 -8.84 40.72 -24.47
C GLY A 717 -8.60 40.88 -22.97
N LEU A 718 -9.10 39.97 -22.13
CA LEU A 718 -8.88 39.97 -20.67
C LEU A 718 -7.41 39.65 -20.34
N ILE A 719 -6.89 40.27 -19.29
CA ILE A 719 -5.53 39.99 -18.77
C ILE A 719 -5.69 38.98 -17.64
N ASP A 720 -5.07 37.81 -17.79
CA ASP A 720 -4.99 36.77 -16.78
C ASP A 720 -3.52 36.52 -16.40
N TYR A 721 -3.25 35.56 -15.53
CA TYR A 721 -1.93 35.36 -14.93
C TYR A 721 -1.60 33.89 -14.72
N LEU A 722 -0.32 33.59 -14.84
CA LEU A 722 0.26 32.28 -14.54
C LEU A 722 1.40 32.47 -13.54
N GLY A 723 1.41 31.67 -12.48
CA GLY A 723 2.54 31.62 -11.55
C GLY A 723 3.46 30.44 -11.82
N ALA A 724 4.69 30.53 -11.32
CA ALA A 724 5.66 29.44 -11.34
C ALA A 724 6.49 29.46 -10.05
N PHE A 725 7.01 28.31 -9.64
CA PHE A 725 7.88 28.19 -8.47
C PHE A 725 8.94 27.10 -8.61
N VAL A 726 10.03 27.28 -7.89
CA VAL A 726 11.05 26.27 -7.55
C VAL A 726 11.37 26.44 -6.06
N VAL A 727 11.22 25.37 -5.27
CA VAL A 727 11.62 25.31 -3.86
C VAL A 727 12.60 24.16 -3.65
N THR A 728 13.45 24.29 -2.63
CA THR A 728 14.31 23.20 -2.17
C THR A 728 14.53 23.31 -0.67
N ALA A 729 14.68 22.17 0.00
CA ALA A 729 15.17 22.05 1.37
C ALA A 729 16.43 21.18 1.45
N GLY A 730 17.05 20.90 0.30
CA GLY A 730 18.17 19.94 0.20
C GLY A 730 19.56 20.53 0.37
N HIS A 731 19.74 21.86 0.39
CA HIS A 731 21.08 22.45 0.51
C HIS A 731 21.70 22.15 1.88
N GLY A 732 22.94 21.62 1.88
CA GLY A 732 23.68 21.27 3.09
C GLY A 732 23.52 19.81 3.53
N ILE A 733 22.69 19.02 2.83
CA ILE A 733 22.40 17.64 3.21
C ILE A 733 23.61 16.71 3.05
N GLU A 734 24.47 16.96 2.06
CA GLU A 734 25.51 16.03 1.63
C GLU A 734 26.55 15.75 2.74
N GLU A 735 26.94 16.78 3.50
CA GLU A 735 27.87 16.64 4.62
C GLU A 735 27.33 15.68 5.68
N HIS A 736 26.04 15.81 6.00
CA HIS A 736 25.38 14.99 7.02
C HIS A 736 25.12 13.56 6.54
N VAL A 737 24.71 13.38 5.28
CA VAL A 737 24.56 12.05 4.67
C VAL A 737 25.91 11.33 4.63
N THR A 738 26.97 11.99 4.17
CA THR A 738 28.32 11.40 4.15
C THR A 738 28.79 11.06 5.57
N ARG A 739 28.52 11.92 6.56
CA ARG A 739 28.83 11.63 7.97
C ARG A 739 28.16 10.34 8.44
N PHE A 740 26.84 10.19 8.20
CA PHE A 740 26.13 8.97 8.60
C PHE A 740 26.59 7.73 7.82
N GLU A 741 26.91 7.86 6.52
CA GLU A 741 27.42 6.75 5.71
C GLU A 741 28.81 6.27 6.17
N VAL A 742 29.72 7.20 6.51
CA VAL A 742 31.04 6.90 7.07
C VAL A 742 30.92 6.21 8.43
N ASP A 743 29.95 6.62 9.25
CA ASP A 743 29.65 6.00 10.54
C ASP A 743 28.81 4.70 10.42
N HIS A 744 28.55 4.23 9.19
CA HIS A 744 27.74 3.05 8.87
C HIS A 744 26.30 3.11 9.43
N ASP A 745 25.75 4.31 9.58
CA ASP A 745 24.40 4.60 10.10
C ASP A 745 23.40 4.82 8.96
N ASP A 746 23.04 3.73 8.27
CA ASP A 746 22.07 3.77 7.17
C ASP A 746 20.70 4.31 7.63
N TYR A 747 20.33 4.07 8.90
CA TYR A 747 19.06 4.53 9.46
C TYR A 747 18.98 6.05 9.45
N ASN A 748 20.00 6.72 10.00
CA ASN A 748 20.03 8.17 10.03
C ASN A 748 20.31 8.81 8.66
N SER A 749 21.06 8.13 7.78
CA SER A 749 21.25 8.55 6.38
C SER A 749 19.91 8.57 5.61
N ILE A 750 19.10 7.53 5.74
CA ILE A 750 17.76 7.47 5.12
C ILE A 750 16.82 8.49 5.78
N MET A 751 16.86 8.61 7.13
CA MET A 751 16.01 9.53 7.89
C MET A 751 16.21 10.99 7.44
N ILE A 752 17.45 11.47 7.32
CA ILE A 752 17.70 12.86 6.92
C ILE A 752 17.26 13.12 5.47
N LYS A 753 17.46 12.17 4.55
CA LYS A 753 16.96 12.27 3.17
C LYS A 753 15.43 12.35 3.14
N ALA A 754 14.75 11.49 3.91
CA ALA A 754 13.29 11.49 4.00
C ALA A 754 12.75 12.79 4.63
N LEU A 755 13.39 13.31 5.67
CA LEU A 755 13.00 14.57 6.32
C LEU A 755 13.25 15.78 5.41
N ALA A 756 14.35 15.81 4.66
CA ALA A 756 14.61 16.87 3.69
C ALA A 756 13.54 16.89 2.58
N ASP A 757 13.13 15.71 2.10
CA ASP A 757 12.04 15.58 1.14
C ASP A 757 10.71 16.09 1.72
N ARG A 758 10.38 15.71 2.96
CA ARG A 758 9.20 16.25 3.68
C ARG A 758 9.24 17.76 3.84
N LEU A 759 10.41 18.35 4.12
CA LEU A 759 10.58 19.80 4.22
C LEU A 759 10.45 20.50 2.87
N ALA A 760 10.90 19.89 1.77
CA ALA A 760 10.74 20.44 0.43
C ALA A 760 9.26 20.48 0.00
N GLU A 761 8.51 19.40 0.27
CA GLU A 761 7.06 19.34 0.01
C GLU A 761 6.28 20.31 0.92
N ALA A 762 6.63 20.36 2.21
CA ALA A 762 6.07 21.33 3.14
C ALA A 762 6.34 22.77 2.69
N PHE A 763 7.51 23.04 2.09
CA PHE A 763 7.81 24.35 1.53
C PHE A 763 6.97 24.66 0.29
N ALA A 764 6.71 23.69 -0.57
CA ALA A 764 5.81 23.88 -1.71
C ALA A 764 4.39 24.22 -1.23
N GLU A 765 3.89 23.56 -0.18
CA GLU A 765 2.58 23.84 0.42
C GLU A 765 2.53 25.22 1.10
N TYR A 766 3.52 25.52 1.96
CA TYR A 766 3.66 26.82 2.63
C TYR A 766 3.72 27.96 1.62
N LEU A 767 4.57 27.82 0.59
CA LEU A 767 4.74 28.85 -0.43
C LEU A 767 3.46 29.02 -1.25
N HIS A 768 2.79 27.92 -1.60
CA HIS A 768 1.51 28.01 -2.30
C HIS A 768 0.47 28.75 -1.45
N ALA A 769 0.32 28.42 -0.17
CA ALA A 769 -0.57 29.12 0.74
C ALA A 769 -0.23 30.62 0.88
N LYS A 770 1.06 30.97 0.90
CA LYS A 770 1.54 32.36 0.87
C LYS A 770 1.22 33.06 -0.45
N VAL A 771 1.35 32.37 -1.59
CA VAL A 771 0.98 32.92 -2.90
C VAL A 771 -0.53 33.19 -2.97
N ARG A 772 -1.38 32.26 -2.52
CA ARG A 772 -2.84 32.43 -2.51
C ARG A 772 -3.30 33.61 -1.65
N ARG A 773 -2.71 33.74 -0.46
CA ARG A 773 -3.09 34.74 0.56
C ARG A 773 -2.44 36.11 0.35
N GLU A 774 -1.19 36.16 -0.09
CA GLU A 774 -0.40 37.40 -0.07
C GLU A 774 0.04 37.85 -1.46
N THR A 775 0.81 37.01 -2.18
CA THR A 775 1.47 37.45 -3.43
C THR A 775 0.49 37.59 -4.58
N TRP A 776 -0.34 36.56 -4.82
CA TRP A 776 -1.46 36.62 -5.76
C TRP A 776 -2.68 37.23 -5.08
N GLY A 777 -2.97 36.81 -3.84
CA GLY A 777 -3.98 37.46 -2.99
C GLY A 777 -5.43 37.26 -3.46
N TYR A 778 -5.74 36.10 -4.05
CA TYR A 778 -7.12 35.73 -4.41
C TYR A 778 -7.88 35.01 -3.29
N ALA A 779 -7.20 34.62 -2.21
CA ALA A 779 -7.77 33.93 -1.06
C ALA A 779 -7.36 34.60 0.28
N LEU A 780 -7.65 35.89 0.43
CA LEU A 780 -7.23 36.69 1.61
C LEU A 780 -7.76 36.14 2.94
N ASP A 781 -8.98 35.60 2.93
CA ASP A 781 -9.68 35.10 4.12
C ASP A 781 -9.43 33.59 4.37
N GLU A 782 -8.48 32.97 3.64
CA GLU A 782 -8.16 31.56 3.78
C GLU A 782 -7.51 31.26 5.13
N ASN A 783 -8.16 30.39 5.91
CA ASN A 783 -7.65 29.89 7.18
C ASN A 783 -7.88 28.36 7.25
N LEU A 784 -6.99 27.63 6.58
CA LEU A 784 -7.03 26.17 6.50
C LEU A 784 -6.02 25.57 7.49
N ASP A 785 -6.41 24.47 8.13
CA ASP A 785 -5.47 23.61 8.85
C ASP A 785 -4.71 22.72 7.86
N ASN A 786 -3.69 22.01 8.37
CA ASN A 786 -2.84 21.18 7.52
C ASN A 786 -3.61 20.03 6.85
N ASP A 787 -4.60 19.44 7.53
CA ASP A 787 -5.43 18.37 6.95
C ASP A 787 -6.26 18.88 5.76
N ALA A 788 -6.81 20.09 5.85
CA ALA A 788 -7.52 20.74 4.75
C ALA A 788 -6.59 21.15 3.61
N LEU A 789 -5.33 21.53 3.90
CA LEU A 789 -4.30 21.76 2.88
C LEU A 789 -3.95 20.47 2.13
N ILE A 790 -3.71 19.37 2.85
CA ILE A 790 -3.42 18.04 2.27
C ILE A 790 -4.60 17.55 1.42
N ALA A 791 -5.84 17.81 1.86
CA ALA A 791 -7.05 17.50 1.11
C ALA A 791 -7.35 18.50 -0.03
N GLU A 792 -6.44 19.45 -0.30
CA GLU A 792 -6.53 20.46 -1.35
C GLU A 792 -7.81 21.31 -1.30
N GLN A 793 -8.32 21.62 -0.10
CA GLN A 793 -9.58 22.39 0.08
C GLN A 793 -9.42 23.90 -0.16
N TYR A 794 -8.41 24.31 -0.91
CA TYR A 794 -8.17 25.68 -1.35
C TYR A 794 -8.57 25.89 -2.81
N LYS A 795 -8.69 27.15 -3.23
CA LYS A 795 -8.88 27.49 -4.65
C LYS A 795 -7.56 27.48 -5.38
N GLY A 796 -7.58 27.06 -6.64
CA GLY A 796 -6.39 27.00 -7.49
C GLY A 796 -5.59 25.71 -7.32
N ILE A 797 -4.63 25.50 -8.21
CA ILE A 797 -3.78 24.30 -8.25
C ILE A 797 -2.31 24.67 -8.49
N ARG A 798 -1.41 23.75 -8.14
CA ARG A 798 0.04 23.88 -8.33
C ARG A 798 0.66 22.75 -9.20
N PRO A 799 0.27 22.56 -10.47
CA PRO A 799 0.71 21.41 -11.28
C PRO A 799 2.20 21.43 -11.58
N ALA A 800 2.86 20.29 -11.35
CA ALA A 800 4.30 20.10 -11.51
C ALA A 800 4.63 19.24 -12.75
N PRO A 801 5.54 19.70 -13.64
CA PRO A 801 5.97 18.92 -14.80
C PRO A 801 6.49 17.52 -14.44
N GLY A 802 5.85 16.49 -14.99
CA GLY A 802 6.07 15.07 -14.70
C GLY A 802 4.85 14.39 -14.06
N TYR A 803 3.95 15.16 -13.45
CA TYR A 803 2.69 14.64 -12.90
C TYR A 803 1.65 14.38 -14.00
N PRO A 804 0.62 13.55 -13.73
CA PRO A 804 -0.35 13.14 -14.76
C PRO A 804 -1.08 14.27 -15.51
N ALA A 805 -1.24 15.45 -14.91
CA ALA A 805 -1.87 16.62 -15.53
C ALA A 805 -0.96 17.36 -16.53
N CYS A 806 0.36 17.26 -16.34
CA CYS A 806 1.38 17.85 -17.19
C CYS A 806 2.61 16.92 -17.23
N PRO A 807 2.51 15.74 -17.89
CA PRO A 807 3.53 14.70 -17.80
C PRO A 807 4.84 15.05 -18.53
N ASP A 808 4.88 16.14 -19.29
CA ASP A 808 6.02 16.54 -20.08
C ASP A 808 7.11 17.21 -19.23
N HIS A 809 8.18 16.47 -18.95
CA HIS A 809 9.33 16.96 -18.18
C HIS A 809 10.05 18.14 -18.87
N THR A 810 9.94 18.27 -20.20
CA THR A 810 10.63 19.31 -21.00
C THR A 810 10.04 20.71 -20.80
N GLU A 811 8.99 20.86 -19.98
CA GLU A 811 8.51 22.15 -19.51
C GLU A 811 9.40 22.77 -18.42
N LYS A 812 10.19 21.97 -17.69
CA LYS A 812 11.05 22.49 -16.62
C LYS A 812 12.09 23.51 -17.09
N PRO A 813 12.81 23.34 -18.22
CA PRO A 813 13.72 24.35 -18.73
C PRO A 813 13.07 25.74 -18.94
N THR A 814 11.86 25.79 -19.49
CA THR A 814 11.13 27.06 -19.66
C THR A 814 10.79 27.67 -18.30
N LEU A 815 10.29 26.86 -17.36
CA LEU A 815 10.01 27.29 -15.99
C LEU A 815 11.26 27.84 -15.29
N PHE A 816 12.39 27.14 -15.39
CA PHE A 816 13.67 27.52 -14.78
C PHE A 816 14.23 28.81 -15.39
N SER A 817 14.14 28.95 -16.72
CA SER A 817 14.54 30.16 -17.43
C SER A 817 13.70 31.38 -17.02
N LEU A 818 12.38 31.20 -16.96
CA LEU A 818 11.43 32.25 -16.56
C LEU A 818 11.73 32.81 -15.16
N LEU A 819 12.12 31.93 -14.25
CA LEU A 819 12.42 32.27 -12.86
C LEU A 819 13.89 32.62 -12.62
N ASN A 820 14.79 32.41 -13.59
CA ASN A 820 16.24 32.35 -13.36
C ASN A 820 16.58 31.43 -12.17
N ALA A 821 15.91 30.28 -12.10
CA ALA A 821 15.86 29.44 -10.91
C ALA A 821 17.23 28.91 -10.49
N GLU A 822 18.04 28.41 -11.42
CA GLU A 822 19.35 27.83 -11.11
C GLU A 822 20.29 28.83 -10.41
N ALA A 823 20.34 30.07 -10.92
CA ALA A 823 21.18 31.10 -10.34
C ALA A 823 20.68 31.60 -8.97
N LEU A 824 19.35 31.61 -8.75
CA LEU A 824 18.72 32.23 -7.59
C LEU A 824 18.41 31.24 -6.46
N SER A 825 18.02 30.00 -6.77
CA SER A 825 17.74 28.95 -5.78
C SER A 825 18.91 27.98 -5.60
N GLY A 826 19.83 27.89 -6.57
CA GLY A 826 20.88 26.88 -6.60
C GLY A 826 20.41 25.48 -7.00
N VAL A 827 19.16 25.33 -7.48
CA VAL A 827 18.63 24.07 -7.99
C VAL A 827 18.97 23.93 -9.47
N SER A 828 19.63 22.85 -9.87
CA SER A 828 19.99 22.54 -11.26
C SER A 828 19.10 21.43 -11.85
N LEU A 829 19.02 21.36 -13.18
CA LEU A 829 18.37 20.25 -13.90
C LEU A 829 19.41 19.29 -14.48
N THR A 830 19.19 17.99 -14.30
CA THR A 830 19.99 16.95 -14.96
C THR A 830 19.62 16.84 -16.44
N GLU A 831 20.36 16.01 -17.20
CA GLU A 831 20.05 15.73 -18.62
C GLU A 831 18.69 15.07 -18.84
N THR A 832 18.13 14.38 -17.83
CA THR A 832 16.76 13.82 -17.85
C THR A 832 15.75 14.73 -17.14
N LEU A 833 16.16 15.95 -16.79
CA LEU A 833 15.33 16.98 -16.15
C LEU A 833 14.80 16.56 -14.77
N ALA A 834 15.59 15.76 -14.04
CA ALA A 834 15.50 15.64 -12.59
C ALA A 834 16.10 16.89 -11.94
N MET A 835 15.65 17.26 -10.75
CA MET A 835 16.16 18.43 -10.02
C MET A 835 17.22 18.02 -9.01
N TRP A 836 18.26 18.83 -8.87
CA TRP A 836 19.30 18.68 -7.86
C TRP A 836 19.46 19.99 -7.06
N PRO A 837 19.42 19.98 -5.71
CA PRO A 837 19.31 18.83 -4.80
C PRO A 837 18.02 18.02 -4.98
N ALA A 838 18.04 16.73 -4.63
CA ALA A 838 16.89 15.83 -4.82
C ALA A 838 15.61 16.29 -4.10
N ALA A 839 15.75 16.82 -2.87
CA ALA A 839 14.67 17.41 -2.09
C ALA A 839 14.27 18.80 -2.64
N SER A 840 13.67 18.81 -3.83
CA SER A 840 13.24 20.01 -4.56
C SER A 840 11.90 19.79 -5.26
N VAL A 841 11.07 20.84 -5.32
CA VAL A 841 9.77 20.82 -6.01
C VAL A 841 9.68 22.03 -6.94
N SER A 842 9.16 21.82 -8.15
CA SER A 842 8.91 22.91 -9.10
C SER A 842 7.58 22.72 -9.81
N GLY A 843 6.87 23.81 -10.06
CA GLY A 843 5.60 23.74 -10.78
C GLY A 843 5.03 25.10 -11.14
N TRP A 844 3.82 25.06 -11.69
CA TRP A 844 3.04 26.24 -12.06
C TRP A 844 2.00 26.55 -10.98
N TYR A 845 1.43 27.75 -11.00
CA TYR A 845 0.26 28.12 -10.20
C TYR A 845 -0.87 28.59 -11.11
N PHE A 846 -2.06 28.02 -10.91
CA PHE A 846 -3.29 28.44 -11.57
C PHE A 846 -4.29 28.90 -10.49
N ALA A 847 -4.89 30.07 -10.69
CA ALA A 847 -5.82 30.67 -9.72
C ALA A 847 -7.30 30.43 -10.01
N HIS A 848 -7.64 29.97 -11.21
CA HIS A 848 -9.04 29.80 -11.60
C HIS A 848 -9.76 28.83 -10.63
N PRO A 849 -10.94 29.16 -10.10
CA PRO A 849 -11.61 28.35 -9.07
C PRO A 849 -11.98 26.93 -9.55
N ASP A 850 -12.27 26.76 -10.84
CA ASP A 850 -12.57 25.44 -11.44
C ASP A 850 -11.33 24.65 -11.88
N SER A 851 -10.13 25.18 -11.65
CA SER A 851 -8.89 24.47 -11.96
C SER A 851 -8.75 23.23 -11.06
N LYS A 852 -8.33 22.12 -11.65
CA LYS A 852 -8.22 20.83 -10.96
C LYS A 852 -7.15 19.95 -11.60
N TYR A 853 -6.61 19.03 -10.82
CA TYR A 853 -5.77 17.96 -11.33
C TYR A 853 -6.59 16.96 -12.14
N PHE A 854 -6.03 16.47 -13.25
CA PHE A 854 -6.63 15.43 -14.08
C PHE A 854 -5.52 14.56 -14.69
N GLY A 855 -5.81 13.28 -14.98
CA GLY A 855 -4.88 12.46 -15.75
C GLY A 855 -5.01 12.75 -17.25
N LEU A 856 -3.91 13.09 -17.93
CA LEU A 856 -3.88 13.29 -19.38
C LEU A 856 -4.36 12.04 -20.13
N GLY A 857 -3.98 10.85 -19.64
CA GLY A 857 -4.22 9.58 -20.32
C GLY A 857 -3.31 9.39 -21.52
N LYS A 858 -3.80 8.63 -22.52
CA LYS A 858 -3.08 8.37 -23.77
C LYS A 858 -3.35 9.43 -24.82
N VAL A 859 -2.29 9.83 -25.55
CA VAL A 859 -2.31 10.77 -26.67
C VAL A 859 -1.88 10.06 -27.96
N THR A 860 -2.37 10.56 -29.09
CA THR A 860 -2.08 10.04 -30.43
C THR A 860 -0.92 10.79 -31.09
N LEU A 861 -0.40 10.22 -32.17
CA LEU A 861 0.74 10.79 -32.91
C LEU A 861 0.46 12.18 -33.49
N ASP A 862 -0.79 12.52 -33.83
CA ASP A 862 -1.14 13.86 -34.33
C ASP A 862 -0.94 14.96 -33.26
N GLN A 863 -1.25 14.69 -32.00
CA GLN A 863 -0.96 15.61 -30.90
C GLN A 863 0.56 15.64 -30.62
N LEU A 864 1.26 14.51 -30.75
CA LEU A 864 2.72 14.45 -30.63
C LEU A 864 3.42 15.33 -31.69
N ASP A 865 3.01 15.22 -32.95
CA ASP A 865 3.50 16.07 -34.05
C ASP A 865 3.20 17.54 -33.76
N ASN A 866 2.02 17.83 -33.21
CA ASN A 866 1.62 19.19 -32.87
C ASN A 866 2.47 19.79 -31.73
N ILE A 867 2.69 19.06 -30.63
CA ILE A 867 3.53 19.54 -29.52
C ILE A 867 5.01 19.65 -29.93
N SER A 868 5.53 18.69 -30.71
CA SER A 868 6.88 18.75 -31.29
C SER A 868 7.07 20.02 -32.13
N SER A 869 6.09 20.34 -32.97
CA SER A 869 6.11 21.56 -33.80
C SER A 869 6.05 22.84 -32.94
N ARG A 870 5.19 22.89 -31.92
CA ARG A 870 5.06 24.05 -31.00
C ARG A 870 6.35 24.29 -30.22
N LYS A 871 6.98 23.22 -29.72
CA LYS A 871 8.25 23.26 -28.99
C LYS A 871 9.49 23.43 -29.86
N LYS A 872 9.36 23.25 -31.19
CA LYS A 872 10.49 23.18 -32.13
C LYS A 872 11.51 22.10 -31.74
N MET A 873 11.01 20.99 -31.21
CA MET A 873 11.79 19.83 -30.80
C MET A 873 11.64 18.73 -31.84
N ASP A 874 12.70 17.93 -32.08
CA ASP A 874 12.60 16.80 -33.00
C ASP A 874 11.49 15.82 -32.56
N LEU A 875 10.77 15.26 -33.53
CA LEU A 875 9.64 14.39 -33.24
C LEU A 875 10.07 13.13 -32.48
N ASN A 876 11.24 12.55 -32.79
CA ASN A 876 11.72 11.35 -32.09
C ASN A 876 12.17 11.68 -30.67
N GLU A 877 12.74 12.87 -30.47
CA GLU A 877 13.07 13.36 -29.14
C GLU A 877 11.79 13.56 -28.30
N MET A 878 10.77 14.22 -28.85
CA MET A 878 9.47 14.39 -28.17
C MET A 878 8.79 13.04 -27.90
N LYS A 879 8.92 12.08 -28.83
CA LYS A 879 8.40 10.71 -28.68
C LYS A 879 9.04 9.98 -27.49
N ARG A 880 10.34 10.21 -27.25
CA ARG A 880 11.06 9.68 -26.08
C ARG A 880 10.46 10.25 -24.80
N TRP A 881 10.37 11.58 -24.69
CA TRP A 881 9.84 12.24 -23.49
C TRP A 881 8.39 11.88 -23.14
N LEU A 882 7.54 11.64 -24.14
CA LEU A 882 6.12 11.28 -23.95
C LEU A 882 5.84 9.78 -24.14
N SER A 883 6.85 8.91 -24.13
CA SER A 883 6.71 7.48 -24.41
C SER A 883 5.66 6.79 -23.53
N SER A 884 5.57 7.18 -22.25
CA SER A 884 4.57 6.70 -21.29
C SER A 884 3.14 7.11 -21.63
N ASN A 885 2.96 8.21 -22.37
CA ASN A 885 1.67 8.81 -22.68
C ASN A 885 1.20 8.50 -24.11
N LEU A 886 2.02 7.88 -24.94
CA LEU A 886 1.62 7.50 -26.30
C LEU A 886 0.80 6.21 -26.33
N ILE A 887 -0.13 6.14 -27.28
CA ILE A 887 -0.97 4.96 -27.55
C ILE A 887 -0.21 3.84 -28.29
N ASP A 888 0.87 4.20 -29.00
CA ASP A 888 1.64 3.34 -29.92
C ASP A 888 3.00 2.85 -29.39
#